data_AF-A0A8T1S2L5-F1
#
_entry.id   AF-A0A8T1S2L5-F1
#
_cell.length_a   1.000
_cell.length_b   1.000
_cell.length_c   1.000
_cell.angle_alpha   90.00
_cell.angle_beta   90.00
_cell.angle_gamma   90.00
#
_symmetry.space_group_name_H-M   'P 1'
#
loop_
_entity.id
_entity.type
_entity.pdbx_description
1 polymer ?
#
loop_
_entity_poly.entity_id
_entity_poly.type
_entity_poly.pdbx_seq_one_letter_code
_entity_poly.pdbx_strand_id
1 'polypeptide(L)'
;MQGAELDARIRCSVTIERLSPSGPAPKRRVIRDAALALGRNEFRELVLQVSDGSVPQSFALRGEMRLFTRFVRDGKSGLQLGPAHVQLLIANCPPDSLGRFLRLLRIKHAAAGKGAKIVTERARLLSSLPRIFDTVSPVQARDVQQACDQRAHASCEATPVKGRAPRDRGNSGLCSKPRKRARTDWAEASAAADMKCSKKLSMLTNSRMRLSQEQSIVLSAVLSGKNVFFTGSAGTGKSYLLKKIVGSLPPKSTYATASTGVAACHIGGTTLHAFAGIGSGKAPLDQCIELAQRTGVRQHWLSCQHLVIDEISMVEGKFFDKLEAVARAVRKRDDPFGGIQLIICGDFLQLPPVSKGNEETKFCFQAKTWRKCIHVNMELTEVRRQSEKSFISLLRTIRLGRCTDEVTKKLMQTATNRVERDGILATRLCTHKDDVELTNERRLQQLPGEMHSYEAVDSDPMLVKAIDAQCPVSHCIQLKPGAQVILTKNLDVSQGLVNGARGVVVEFETEGRGLPRVRFLCGVTEVIRLERWVFKGPAGIYLSRQQLPLKLAWAISIHKSQGMSLDCVEISLSRVFESGQAYVALSRARSLEGLRVLDFDPNVVRANPYVLQFYNHLQKERLLSQASLHRYIEAEEKENWKRS
;
A
#
# COMPACT_ATOMS: atom_id res chain seq x y z
N MET A 1 30.09 9.44 19.54
CA MET A 1 30.52 8.13 20.06
C MET A 1 29.76 7.63 21.32
N GLN A 2 29.01 8.46 22.06
CA GLN A 2 28.34 8.03 23.31
C GLN A 2 27.10 7.11 23.14
N GLY A 3 26.48 7.05 21.96
CA GLY A 3 25.32 6.16 21.72
C GLY A 3 25.70 4.68 21.55
N ALA A 4 26.95 4.37 21.21
CA ALA A 4 27.40 3.03 20.81
C ALA A 4 27.75 2.12 22.00
N GLU A 5 28.25 2.68 23.11
CA GLU A 5 28.52 1.91 24.34
C GLU A 5 27.24 1.41 25.02
N LEU A 6 26.10 2.07 24.80
CA LEU A 6 24.82 1.77 25.43
C LEU A 6 24.14 0.50 24.87
N ASP A 7 24.50 0.04 23.67
CA ASP A 7 23.91 -1.16 23.06
C ASP A 7 24.63 -2.46 23.45
N ALA A 8 25.90 -2.36 23.84
CA ALA A 8 26.74 -3.51 24.21
C ALA A 8 26.77 -3.78 25.73
N ARG A 9 26.19 -2.88 26.54
CA ARG A 9 26.13 -2.98 28.00
C ARG A 9 24.69 -2.78 28.48
N ILE A 10 24.19 -3.69 29.32
CA ILE A 10 22.89 -3.55 29.99
C ILE A 10 23.04 -3.73 31.50
N ARG A 11 22.23 -3.01 32.29
CA ARG A 11 22.05 -3.32 33.72
C ARG A 11 20.84 -4.24 33.89
N CYS A 12 21.01 -5.30 34.67
CA CYS A 12 19.98 -6.29 34.92
C CYS A 12 20.27 -7.11 36.18
N SER A 13 19.26 -7.84 36.66
CA SER A 13 19.47 -8.91 37.64
C SER A 13 19.80 -10.20 36.89
N VAL A 14 20.91 -10.85 37.26
CA VAL A 14 21.39 -12.07 36.60
C VAL A 14 21.48 -13.20 37.62
N THR A 15 20.82 -14.30 37.33
CA THR A 15 21.02 -15.57 38.05
C THR A 15 21.92 -16.47 37.21
N ILE A 16 23.02 -16.91 37.80
CA ILE A 16 24.00 -17.81 37.19
C ILE A 16 23.81 -19.19 37.81
N GLU A 17 23.45 -20.18 37.00
CA GLU A 17 23.26 -21.58 37.40
C GLU A 17 24.31 -22.44 36.69
N ARG A 18 25.15 -23.15 37.46
CA ARG A 18 26.06 -24.17 36.92
C ARG A 18 25.38 -25.53 37.02
N LEU A 19 25.07 -26.11 35.86
CA LEU A 19 24.44 -27.42 35.75
C LEU A 19 25.54 -28.49 35.82
N SER A 20 25.53 -29.33 36.86
CA SER A 20 26.38 -30.52 36.91
C SER A 20 25.83 -31.61 35.97
N PRO A 21 26.65 -32.33 35.20
CA PRO A 21 26.19 -33.45 34.36
C PRO A 21 25.58 -34.63 35.15
N SER A 22 25.87 -34.77 36.46
CA SER A 22 25.50 -35.95 37.27
C SER A 22 24.97 -35.66 38.70
N GLY A 23 24.44 -34.45 38.96
CA GLY A 23 23.91 -34.04 40.28
C GLY A 23 25.00 -33.81 41.38
N PRO A 24 24.66 -33.21 42.55
CA PRO A 24 23.40 -32.63 43.01
C PRO A 24 23.34 -31.09 42.87
N ALA A 25 22.16 -30.52 43.16
CA ALA A 25 21.72 -29.11 43.19
C ALA A 25 22.58 -28.05 42.43
N PRO A 26 22.01 -27.34 41.43
CA PRO A 26 22.74 -26.31 40.70
C PRO A 26 23.27 -25.25 41.68
N LYS A 27 24.58 -25.00 41.65
CA LYS A 27 25.17 -23.85 42.36
C LYS A 27 24.60 -22.59 41.71
N ARG A 28 23.60 -22.01 42.36
CA ARG A 28 22.87 -20.82 41.92
C ARG A 28 23.44 -19.59 42.62
N ARG A 29 23.98 -18.65 41.85
CA ARG A 29 24.39 -17.33 42.33
C ARG A 29 23.46 -16.29 41.73
N VAL A 30 22.82 -15.48 42.57
CA VAL A 30 21.94 -14.38 42.14
C VAL A 30 22.64 -13.06 42.36
N ILE A 31 22.76 -12.27 41.31
CA ILE A 31 23.30 -10.91 41.34
C ILE A 31 22.15 -9.96 41.00
N ARG A 32 21.80 -9.06 41.93
CA ARG A 32 20.62 -8.19 41.79
C ARG A 32 20.88 -6.97 40.91
N ASP A 33 22.09 -6.42 40.93
CA ASP A 33 22.49 -5.27 40.11
C ASP A 33 23.78 -5.60 39.34
N ALA A 34 23.62 -6.37 38.26
CA ALA A 34 24.73 -6.76 37.39
C ALA A 34 24.80 -5.84 36.17
N ALA A 35 26.01 -5.42 35.83
CA ALA A 35 26.29 -4.89 34.49
C ALA A 35 26.74 -6.05 33.59
N LEU A 36 25.95 -6.30 32.54
CA LEU A 36 26.20 -7.31 31.53
C LEU A 36 26.79 -6.64 30.29
N ALA A 37 28.01 -7.01 29.92
CA ALA A 37 28.73 -6.45 28.77
C ALA A 37 29.11 -7.55 27.77
N LEU A 38 28.91 -7.27 26.47
CA LEU A 38 29.45 -8.12 25.41
C LEU A 38 30.78 -7.54 24.93
N GLY A 39 31.84 -8.36 24.94
CA GLY A 39 33.18 -7.96 24.52
C GLY A 39 33.95 -9.08 23.83
N ARG A 40 35.22 -8.79 23.56
CA ARG A 40 36.22 -9.77 23.13
C ARG A 40 37.35 -9.84 24.15
N ASN A 41 37.87 -11.05 24.38
CA ASN A 41 39.08 -11.25 25.18
C ASN A 41 40.36 -11.01 24.36
N GLU A 42 41.51 -11.15 25.00
CA GLU A 42 42.85 -11.03 24.41
C GLU A 42 43.09 -11.98 23.21
N PHE A 43 42.29 -13.05 23.08
CA PHE A 43 42.32 -13.99 21.97
C PHE A 43 41.28 -13.69 20.87
N ARG A 44 40.63 -12.52 20.92
CA ARG A 44 39.53 -12.08 20.03
C ARG A 44 38.27 -12.97 20.08
N GLU A 45 38.11 -13.80 21.11
CA GLU A 45 36.91 -14.61 21.31
C GLU A 45 35.78 -13.78 21.91
N LEU A 46 34.55 -14.05 21.49
CA LEU A 46 33.37 -13.38 22.02
C LEU A 46 33.10 -13.83 23.47
N VAL A 47 33.07 -12.87 24.40
CA VAL A 47 32.90 -13.10 25.83
C VAL A 47 31.75 -12.25 26.36
N LEU A 48 30.91 -12.88 27.18
CA LEU A 48 29.88 -12.21 27.95
C LEU A 48 30.40 -11.98 29.38
N GLN A 49 30.58 -10.72 29.76
CA GLN A 49 31.10 -10.34 31.06
C GLN A 49 29.95 -9.91 31.98
N VAL A 50 29.92 -10.46 33.19
CA VAL A 50 28.99 -10.11 34.27
C VAL A 50 29.80 -9.48 35.39
N SER A 51 29.56 -8.21 35.69
CA SER A 51 30.23 -7.48 36.79
C SER A 51 29.23 -7.04 37.85
N ASP A 52 29.62 -7.20 39.12
CA ASP A 52 28.84 -6.94 40.34
C ASP A 52 29.61 -5.96 41.25
N GLY A 53 30.32 -4.98 40.66
CA GLY A 53 31.24 -4.07 41.37
C GLY A 53 32.56 -4.68 41.88
N SER A 54 32.70 -6.01 41.85
CA SER A 54 33.91 -6.77 42.19
C SER A 54 34.50 -7.50 40.96
N VAL A 55 35.50 -8.38 41.14
CA VAL A 55 36.20 -9.09 40.04
C VAL A 55 35.20 -9.65 39.00
N PRO A 56 35.25 -9.20 37.74
CA PRO A 56 34.24 -9.53 36.75
C PRO A 56 34.31 -11.00 36.33
N GLN A 57 33.14 -11.64 36.16
CA GLN A 57 33.05 -13.01 35.66
C GLN A 57 32.84 -13.01 34.15
N SER A 58 33.77 -13.65 33.44
CA SER A 58 33.78 -13.73 31.98
C SER A 58 33.34 -15.11 31.51
N PHE A 59 32.29 -15.16 30.69
CA PHE A 59 31.77 -16.39 30.07
C PHE A 59 32.09 -16.39 28.57
N ALA A 60 32.98 -17.29 28.14
CA ALA A 60 33.29 -17.42 26.72
C ALA A 60 32.11 -18.06 25.97
N LEU A 61 31.64 -17.40 24.91
CA LEU A 61 30.50 -17.87 24.09
C LEU A 61 30.99 -18.86 23.02
N ARG A 62 31.56 -19.99 23.46
CA ARG A 62 32.05 -21.06 22.55
C ARG A 62 30.92 -22.00 22.14
N GLY A 63 30.86 -22.36 20.85
CA GLY A 63 29.96 -23.40 20.35
C GLY A 63 28.47 -23.03 20.36
N GLU A 64 27.61 -24.03 20.52
CA GLU A 64 26.15 -23.87 20.53
C GLU A 64 25.67 -23.06 21.73
N MET A 65 24.97 -21.97 21.42
CA MET A 65 24.35 -21.07 22.39
C MET A 65 22.83 -21.08 22.17
N ARG A 66 22.06 -21.40 23.21
CA ARG A 66 20.59 -21.37 23.14
C ARG A 66 20.07 -20.12 23.86
N LEU A 67 19.34 -19.30 23.12
CA LEU A 67 18.70 -18.07 23.60
C LEU A 67 17.19 -18.29 23.74
N PHE A 68 16.67 -18.04 24.93
CA PHE A 68 15.25 -18.07 25.25
C PHE A 68 14.68 -16.65 25.22
N THR A 69 13.96 -16.33 24.15
CA THR A 69 13.42 -14.96 23.91
C THR A 69 11.91 -14.84 24.19
N ARG A 70 11.28 -15.87 24.77
CA ARG A 70 9.82 -15.94 24.96
C ARG A 70 9.26 -14.82 25.86
N PHE A 71 10.03 -14.37 26.85
CA PHE A 71 9.62 -13.39 27.86
C PHE A 71 10.35 -12.03 27.75
N VAL A 72 10.93 -11.72 26.58
CA VAL A 72 11.69 -10.48 26.38
C VAL A 72 10.80 -9.24 26.52
N ARG A 73 9.50 -9.36 26.19
CA ARG A 73 8.50 -8.31 26.39
C ARG A 73 8.28 -7.97 27.87
N ASP A 74 8.57 -8.92 28.76
CA ASP A 74 8.47 -8.77 30.22
C ASP A 74 9.83 -8.44 30.85
N GLY A 75 10.85 -8.11 30.03
CA GLY A 75 12.21 -7.80 30.50
C GLY A 75 12.99 -9.01 31.02
N LYS A 76 12.62 -10.24 30.60
CA LYS A 76 13.24 -11.50 31.03
C LYS A 76 13.78 -12.31 29.86
N SER A 77 14.95 -12.92 30.02
CA SER A 77 15.53 -13.83 29.02
C SER A 77 16.42 -14.90 29.66
N GLY A 78 16.46 -16.08 29.07
CA GLY A 78 17.38 -17.15 29.45
C GLY A 78 18.45 -17.35 28.38
N LEU A 79 19.68 -17.61 28.80
CA LEU A 79 20.81 -17.90 27.94
C LEU A 79 21.51 -19.17 28.45
N GLN A 80 21.61 -20.20 27.61
CA GLN A 80 22.30 -21.45 27.93
C GLN A 80 23.56 -21.59 27.08
N LEU A 81 24.69 -21.79 27.74
CA LEU A 81 26.02 -21.93 27.13
C LEU A 81 26.42 -23.41 27.12
N GLY A 82 26.54 -23.99 25.92
CA GLY A 82 26.72 -25.44 25.71
C GLY A 82 27.93 -26.06 26.41
N PRO A 83 29.19 -25.69 26.08
CA PRO A 83 30.38 -26.38 26.59
C PRO A 83 30.72 -26.07 28.05
N ALA A 84 30.06 -25.09 28.67
CA ALA A 84 30.31 -24.70 30.05
C ALA A 84 29.23 -25.20 31.03
N HIS A 85 28.15 -25.82 30.52
CA HIS A 85 26.95 -26.19 31.30
C HIS A 85 26.46 -25.05 32.22
N VAL A 86 26.52 -23.81 31.75
CA VAL A 86 26.06 -22.63 32.50
C VAL A 86 24.76 -22.09 31.90
N GLN A 87 23.78 -21.82 32.77
CA GLN A 87 22.55 -21.12 32.43
C GLN A 87 22.52 -19.76 33.11
N LEU A 88 22.27 -18.72 32.31
CA LEU A 88 22.16 -17.33 32.73
C LEU A 88 20.70 -16.91 32.58
N LEU A 89 20.05 -16.54 33.68
CA LEU A 89 18.69 -15.99 33.68
C LEU A 89 18.77 -14.49 33.94
N ILE A 90 18.39 -13.71 32.93
CA ILE A 90 18.35 -12.25 32.95
C ILE A 90 16.93 -11.81 33.30
N ALA A 91 16.80 -10.93 34.29
CA ALA A 91 15.54 -10.30 34.69
C ALA A 91 15.74 -8.81 35.01
N ASN A 92 14.63 -8.08 35.13
CA ASN A 92 14.62 -6.67 35.52
C ASN A 92 15.42 -5.76 34.56
N CYS A 93 15.26 -5.94 33.25
CA CYS A 93 15.88 -5.10 32.21
C CYS A 93 14.80 -4.45 31.33
N PRO A 94 14.94 -3.18 30.90
CA PRO A 94 14.01 -2.55 29.97
C PRO A 94 13.86 -3.37 28.68
N PRO A 95 12.63 -3.67 28.20
CA PRO A 95 12.39 -4.60 27.11
C PRO A 95 13.04 -4.16 25.79
N ASP A 96 13.14 -2.86 25.53
CA ASP A 96 13.77 -2.31 24.32
C ASP A 96 15.31 -2.45 24.35
N SER A 97 15.93 -2.26 25.50
CA SER A 97 17.38 -2.42 25.69
C SER A 97 17.77 -3.89 25.66
N LEU A 98 17.01 -4.76 26.33
CA LEU A 98 17.20 -6.22 26.28
C LEU A 98 17.01 -6.74 24.85
N GLY A 99 16.00 -6.27 24.14
CA GLY A 99 15.72 -6.65 22.75
C GLY A 99 16.81 -6.22 21.76
N ARG A 100 17.48 -5.07 21.99
CA ARG A 100 18.66 -4.64 21.22
C ARG A 100 19.89 -5.48 21.54
N PHE A 101 20.17 -5.67 22.83
CA PHE A 101 21.31 -6.46 23.31
C PHE A 101 21.27 -7.91 22.81
N LEU A 102 20.12 -8.59 22.91
CA LEU A 102 19.97 -9.98 22.44
C LEU A 102 20.08 -10.10 20.92
N ARG A 103 19.62 -9.08 20.16
CA ARG A 103 19.81 -9.02 18.71
C ARG A 103 21.30 -8.86 18.35
N LEU A 104 21.99 -7.96 19.02
CA LEU A 104 23.43 -7.73 18.84
C LEU A 104 24.23 -9.00 19.17
N LEU A 105 23.95 -9.63 20.30
CA LEU A 105 24.58 -10.88 20.73
C LEU A 105 24.35 -12.02 19.72
N ARG A 106 23.13 -12.15 19.18
CA ARG A 106 22.82 -13.18 18.17
C ARG A 106 23.54 -12.96 16.84
N ILE A 107 23.65 -11.71 16.39
CA ILE A 107 24.33 -11.36 15.14
C ILE A 107 25.84 -11.58 15.28
N LYS A 108 26.45 -11.12 16.39
CA LYS A 108 27.88 -11.26 16.63
C LYS A 108 28.30 -12.70 16.90
N HIS A 109 27.47 -13.51 17.57
CA HIS A 109 27.72 -14.95 17.76
C HIS A 109 27.69 -15.70 16.42
N ALA A 110 26.71 -15.43 15.56
CA ALA A 110 26.68 -15.99 14.21
C ALA A 110 27.93 -15.59 13.41
N ALA A 111 28.25 -14.30 13.33
CA ALA A 111 29.42 -13.81 12.60
C ALA A 111 30.75 -14.43 13.10
N ALA A 112 30.89 -14.69 14.40
CA ALA A 112 32.09 -15.29 14.99
C ALA A 112 32.32 -16.76 14.59
N GLY A 113 31.29 -17.49 14.14
CA GLY A 113 31.33 -18.93 13.86
C GLY A 113 32.28 -19.37 12.73
N LYS A 114 32.77 -18.46 11.88
CA LYS A 114 33.67 -18.79 10.75
C LYS A 114 35.13 -18.34 10.91
N GLY A 115 35.52 -17.72 12.02
CA GLY A 115 36.83 -17.03 12.08
C GLY A 115 37.68 -17.17 13.36
N ALA A 116 37.19 -17.82 14.41
CA ALA A 116 37.95 -17.96 15.66
C ALA A 116 38.89 -19.18 15.59
N LYS A 117 40.21 -18.95 15.59
CA LYS A 117 41.19 -20.02 15.88
C LYS A 117 40.89 -20.55 17.28
N ILE A 118 40.58 -21.85 17.41
CA ILE A 118 40.36 -22.48 18.71
C ILE A 118 41.72 -22.52 19.43
N VAL A 119 41.93 -21.61 20.38
CA VAL A 119 43.15 -21.59 21.20
C VAL A 119 43.01 -22.62 22.31
N THR A 120 43.89 -23.63 22.31
CA THR A 120 43.96 -24.73 23.31
C THR A 120 44.26 -24.19 24.72
N GLU A 121 43.76 -24.85 25.77
CA GLU A 121 43.97 -24.41 27.16
C GLU A 121 45.45 -24.26 27.53
N ARG A 122 46.31 -25.15 27.02
CA ARG A 122 47.76 -25.08 27.18
C ARG A 122 48.35 -23.77 26.62
N ALA A 123 47.88 -23.32 25.46
CA ALA A 123 48.34 -22.08 24.84
C ALA A 123 47.86 -20.81 25.59
N ARG A 124 46.78 -20.90 26.37
CA ARG A 124 46.28 -19.80 27.22
C ARG A 124 47.05 -19.68 28.51
N LEU A 125 47.37 -20.80 29.15
CA LEU A 125 48.17 -20.84 30.38
C LEU A 125 49.61 -20.35 30.14
N LEU A 126 50.13 -20.53 28.93
CA LEU A 126 51.48 -20.13 28.52
C LEU A 126 51.56 -18.73 27.88
N SER A 127 50.43 -18.04 27.70
CA SER A 127 50.44 -16.70 27.06
C SER A 127 50.82 -15.60 28.05
N SER A 128 51.75 -14.72 27.66
CA SER A 128 52.16 -13.52 28.41
C SER A 128 51.30 -12.29 28.10
N LEU A 129 50.18 -12.47 27.39
CA LEU A 129 49.29 -11.38 26.98
C LEU A 129 48.49 -10.84 28.17
N PRO A 130 48.41 -9.51 28.37
CA PRO A 130 47.57 -8.92 29.41
C PRO A 130 46.08 -9.24 29.17
N ARG A 131 45.33 -9.54 30.24
CA ARG A 131 43.88 -9.83 30.18
C ARG A 131 43.09 -8.56 29.85
N ILE A 132 42.95 -8.25 28.56
CA ILE A 132 42.22 -7.08 28.07
C ILE A 132 40.80 -7.48 27.64
N PHE A 133 39.80 -6.73 28.08
CA PHE A 133 38.42 -6.85 27.64
C PHE A 133 38.04 -5.65 26.77
N ASP A 134 37.86 -5.88 25.47
CA ASP A 134 37.43 -4.86 24.53
C ASP A 134 35.93 -4.99 24.27
N THR A 135 35.15 -3.93 24.54
CA THR A 135 33.72 -3.89 24.18
C THR A 135 33.51 -4.04 22.68
N VAL A 136 32.54 -4.87 22.26
CA VAL A 136 32.33 -5.16 20.83
C VAL A 136 31.85 -3.91 20.09
N SER A 137 32.45 -3.62 18.93
CA SER A 137 32.02 -2.54 18.03
C SER A 137 30.57 -2.73 17.55
N PRO A 138 29.85 -1.65 17.17
CA PRO A 138 28.48 -1.70 16.64
C PRO A 138 28.30 -2.75 15.54
N VAL A 139 27.07 -3.21 15.32
CA VAL A 139 26.74 -4.14 14.23
C VAL A 139 27.02 -3.43 12.90
N GLN A 140 28.00 -3.93 12.15
CA GLN A 140 28.36 -3.39 10.83
C GLN A 140 27.65 -4.19 9.73
N ALA A 141 27.46 -3.60 8.55
CA ALA A 141 26.83 -4.25 7.41
C ALA A 141 27.47 -5.61 7.06
N ARG A 142 28.79 -5.73 7.22
CA ARG A 142 29.54 -6.98 7.05
C ARG A 142 29.12 -8.10 8.02
N ASP A 143 28.78 -7.76 9.27
CA ASP A 143 28.36 -8.73 10.29
C ASP A 143 26.97 -9.29 9.96
N VAL A 144 26.08 -8.45 9.41
CA VAL A 144 24.74 -8.84 8.98
C VAL A 144 24.80 -9.74 7.75
N GLN A 145 25.66 -9.40 6.78
CA GLN A 145 25.87 -10.21 5.58
C GLN A 145 26.40 -11.60 5.94
N GLN A 146 27.45 -11.68 6.76
CA GLN A 146 28.02 -12.95 7.22
C GLN A 146 27.01 -13.81 8.00
N ALA A 147 26.16 -13.20 8.82
CA ALA A 147 25.10 -13.91 9.55
C ALA A 147 23.97 -14.42 8.62
N CYS A 148 23.64 -13.68 7.55
CA CYS A 148 22.68 -14.11 6.53
C CYS A 148 23.22 -15.27 5.70
N ASP A 149 24.49 -15.20 5.27
CA ASP A 149 25.14 -16.22 4.46
C ASP A 149 25.21 -17.57 5.22
N GLN A 150 25.49 -17.55 6.53
CA GLN A 150 25.48 -18.76 7.35
C GLN A 150 24.08 -19.38 7.53
N ARG A 151 23.03 -18.57 7.64
CA ARG A 151 21.65 -19.09 7.68
C ARG A 151 21.25 -19.74 6.36
N ALA A 152 21.68 -19.16 5.23
CA ALA A 152 21.45 -19.73 3.92
C ALA A 152 22.16 -21.09 3.77
N HIS A 153 23.42 -21.21 4.22
CA HIS A 153 24.16 -22.48 4.21
C HIS A 153 23.57 -23.56 5.13
N ALA A 154 23.13 -23.21 6.35
CA ALA A 154 22.52 -24.17 7.28
C ALA A 154 21.14 -24.70 6.81
N SER A 155 20.45 -23.95 5.93
CA SER A 155 19.23 -24.42 5.26
C SER A 155 19.48 -25.27 4.01
N CYS A 156 20.73 -25.37 3.53
CA CYS A 156 21.10 -26.12 2.32
C CYS A 156 21.79 -27.46 2.62
N GLU A 157 22.25 -27.71 3.85
CA GLU A 157 22.75 -29.01 4.31
C GLU A 157 21.66 -29.77 5.09
N ALA A 158 20.60 -30.16 4.39
CA ALA A 158 19.74 -31.27 4.78
C ALA A 158 19.68 -32.24 3.58
N THR A 159 20.18 -33.43 3.81
CA THR A 159 20.54 -34.49 2.85
C THR A 159 19.44 -34.88 1.84
N PRO A 160 19.82 -35.30 0.62
CA PRO A 160 18.87 -35.74 -0.41
C PRO A 160 18.56 -37.23 -0.26
N VAL A 161 17.27 -37.61 -0.18
CA VAL A 161 16.85 -39.01 -0.33
C VAL A 161 16.06 -39.16 -1.63
N LYS A 162 16.64 -39.95 -2.53
CA LYS A 162 16.08 -40.40 -3.81
C LYS A 162 14.90 -41.37 -3.58
N GLY A 163 13.81 -41.15 -4.33
CA GLY A 163 13.23 -42.19 -5.17
C GLY A 163 12.05 -43.03 -4.66
N ARG A 164 11.03 -43.08 -5.52
CA ARG A 164 10.00 -44.12 -5.75
C ARG A 164 8.69 -44.08 -4.95
N ALA A 165 7.60 -44.00 -5.72
CA ALA A 165 6.29 -44.60 -5.45
C ALA A 165 6.12 -45.82 -6.38
N PRO A 166 5.03 -46.61 -6.34
CA PRO A 166 4.11 -46.98 -5.24
C PRO A 166 3.92 -48.52 -5.12
N ARG A 167 3.29 -49.01 -4.04
CA ARG A 167 2.26 -50.10 -4.00
C ARG A 167 2.12 -50.76 -2.61
N ASP A 168 0.91 -50.65 -2.08
CA ASP A 168 -0.05 -51.72 -1.75
C ASP A 168 0.31 -52.89 -0.79
N ARG A 169 -0.72 -53.20 0.04
CA ARG A 169 -1.00 -54.39 0.87
C ARG A 169 -0.32 -54.58 2.24
N GLY A 170 -1.18 -54.76 3.25
CA GLY A 170 -1.12 -55.98 4.09
C GLY A 170 -0.97 -55.83 5.61
N ASN A 171 -2.10 -55.62 6.29
CA ASN A 171 -2.59 -56.38 7.46
C ASN A 171 -1.71 -56.58 8.73
N SER A 172 -2.19 -56.14 9.91
CA SER A 172 -2.68 -57.00 11.01
C SER A 172 -2.69 -56.32 12.41
N GLY A 173 -3.75 -56.61 13.19
CA GLY A 173 -3.83 -56.54 14.66
C GLY A 173 -4.38 -55.24 15.26
N LEU A 174 -5.71 -55.08 15.50
CA LEU A 174 -6.45 -55.37 16.77
C LEU A 174 -5.74 -54.84 18.04
N CYS A 175 -6.34 -54.12 18.99
CA CYS A 175 -7.68 -54.04 19.59
C CYS A 175 -7.70 -52.71 20.40
N SER A 176 -8.76 -52.05 20.89
CA SER A 176 -10.14 -52.38 21.22
C SER A 176 -10.92 -51.07 21.41
N LYS A 177 -12.22 -51.07 21.11
CA LYS A 177 -13.19 -50.07 21.61
C LYS A 177 -13.90 -50.67 22.85
N PRO A 178 -14.68 -49.86 23.60
CA PRO A 178 -16.11 -49.96 23.32
C PRO A 178 -16.85 -48.62 23.27
N ARG A 179 -17.87 -48.62 22.40
CA ARG A 179 -18.95 -47.63 22.30
C ARG A 179 -20.00 -47.92 23.39
N LYS A 180 -20.74 -46.90 23.84
CA LYS A 180 -22.20 -47.00 24.08
C LYS A 180 -22.92 -45.69 23.70
N ARG A 181 -24.07 -45.89 23.03
CA ARG A 181 -25.17 -44.99 22.59
C ARG A 181 -25.94 -44.43 23.82
N ALA A 182 -26.89 -43.48 23.80
CA ALA A 182 -27.44 -42.42 22.93
C ALA A 182 -28.64 -41.78 23.70
N ARG A 183 -29.04 -40.53 23.38
CA ARG A 183 -30.36 -39.84 23.61
C ARG A 183 -30.77 -39.58 25.08
N THR A 184 -31.42 -38.50 25.53
CA THR A 184 -32.46 -37.53 25.06
C THR A 184 -32.39 -36.24 25.92
N ASP A 185 -32.51 -35.03 25.36
CA ASP A 185 -33.61 -34.03 25.47
C ASP A 185 -33.51 -32.92 26.56
N TRP A 186 -33.63 -31.68 26.04
CA TRP A 186 -34.25 -30.44 26.56
C TRP A 186 -33.59 -29.56 27.66
N ALA A 187 -33.38 -28.30 27.23
CA ALA A 187 -33.55 -27.01 27.91
C ALA A 187 -32.47 -26.44 28.88
N GLU A 188 -32.02 -25.24 28.48
CA GLU A 188 -31.61 -24.06 29.27
C GLU A 188 -30.37 -24.09 30.17
N ALA A 189 -29.30 -23.39 29.74
CA ALA A 189 -28.90 -22.09 30.31
C ALA A 189 -27.42 -21.76 30.05
N SER A 190 -27.17 -20.54 29.56
CA SER A 190 -25.96 -19.72 29.73
C SER A 190 -24.64 -20.21 29.10
N ALA A 191 -24.36 -19.77 27.87
CA ALA A 191 -23.03 -19.82 27.26
C ALA A 191 -22.50 -18.39 27.04
N ALA A 192 -21.54 -17.99 27.87
CA ALA A 192 -20.62 -16.89 27.62
C ALA A 192 -19.18 -17.42 27.59
N ALA A 193 -18.42 -16.90 26.63
CA ALA A 193 -16.97 -16.84 26.53
C ALA A 193 -16.16 -18.08 26.05
N ASP A 194 -15.66 -17.89 24.82
CA ASP A 194 -14.28 -18.13 24.40
C ASP A 194 -13.81 -19.57 24.10
N MET A 195 -14.08 -19.99 22.87
CA MET A 195 -13.27 -20.99 22.18
C MET A 195 -12.92 -20.59 20.74
N LYS A 196 -11.69 -20.10 20.57
CA LYS A 196 -10.76 -20.35 19.45
C LYS A 196 -11.36 -20.43 18.04
N CYS A 197 -11.42 -19.30 17.34
CA CYS A 197 -11.36 -19.28 15.87
C CYS A 197 -9.97 -18.83 15.41
N SER A 198 -9.04 -19.77 15.32
CA SER A 198 -7.79 -19.57 14.57
C SER A 198 -7.54 -20.83 13.75
N LYS A 199 -8.20 -20.91 12.60
CA LYS A 199 -7.80 -21.71 11.42
C LYS A 199 -8.80 -21.48 10.28
N LYS A 200 -8.55 -20.43 9.49
CA LYS A 200 -8.68 -20.35 8.01
C LYS A 200 -8.75 -18.87 7.60
N LEU A 201 -7.57 -18.29 7.41
CA LEU A 201 -7.38 -17.04 6.66
C LEU A 201 -6.06 -17.09 5.89
N SER A 202 -5.77 -18.26 5.30
CA SER A 202 -4.56 -18.53 4.50
C SER A 202 -4.89 -18.89 3.05
N MET A 203 -5.87 -18.21 2.44
CA MET A 203 -6.15 -18.32 1.01
C MET A 203 -6.44 -16.96 0.36
N LEU A 204 -5.56 -15.98 0.59
CA LEU A 204 -5.47 -14.77 -0.25
C LEU A 204 -4.00 -14.34 -0.38
N THR A 205 -3.13 -15.23 -0.86
CA THR A 205 -1.84 -14.82 -1.40
C THR A 205 -1.99 -14.54 -2.89
N ASN A 206 -2.66 -13.43 -3.21
CA ASN A 206 -2.57 -12.83 -4.53
C ASN A 206 -1.10 -12.44 -4.80
N SER A 207 -0.63 -12.75 -6.00
CA SER A 207 0.68 -12.43 -6.57
C SER A 207 1.38 -11.21 -5.92
N ARG A 208 2.51 -11.46 -5.23
CA ARG A 208 3.36 -10.43 -4.60
C ARG A 208 4.09 -9.61 -5.68
N MET A 209 3.39 -8.69 -6.35
CA MET A 209 4.07 -7.56 -7.01
C MET A 209 4.77 -6.73 -5.93
N ARG A 210 6.11 -6.65 -6.00
CA ARG A 210 6.92 -5.86 -5.05
C ARG A 210 6.70 -4.37 -5.29
N LEU A 211 6.52 -3.62 -4.19
CA LEU A 211 6.54 -2.16 -4.22
C LEU A 211 7.90 -1.68 -4.69
N SER A 212 7.94 -0.59 -5.46
CA SER A 212 9.21 0.07 -5.78
C SER A 212 9.85 0.67 -4.52
N GLN A 213 11.12 1.05 -4.61
CA GLN A 213 11.81 1.71 -3.51
C GLN A 213 11.10 3.04 -3.15
N GLU A 214 10.73 3.85 -4.14
CA GLU A 214 9.97 5.09 -3.95
C GLU A 214 8.61 4.83 -3.28
N GLN A 215 7.87 3.82 -3.74
CA GLN A 215 6.58 3.44 -3.16
C GLN A 215 6.72 2.96 -1.70
N SER A 216 7.79 2.25 -1.39
CA SER A 216 8.08 1.76 -0.03
C SER A 216 8.45 2.91 0.92
N ILE A 217 9.16 3.93 0.43
CA ILE A 217 9.47 5.15 1.19
C ILE A 217 8.18 5.90 1.52
N VAL A 218 7.28 6.09 0.55
CA VAL A 218 5.97 6.71 0.80
C VAL A 218 5.19 5.93 1.87
N LEU A 219 5.13 4.61 1.75
CA LEU A 219 4.45 3.76 2.73
C LEU A 219 5.06 3.93 4.14
N SER A 220 6.39 3.96 4.26
CA SER A 220 7.06 4.16 5.55
C SER A 220 6.76 5.52 6.18
N ALA A 221 6.71 6.59 5.37
CA ALA A 221 6.37 7.93 5.84
C ALA A 221 4.92 8.01 6.33
N VAL A 222 3.99 7.37 5.62
CA VAL A 222 2.59 7.29 6.06
C VAL A 222 2.46 6.51 7.36
N LEU A 223 3.14 5.36 7.50
CA LEU A 223 3.11 4.56 8.73
C LEU A 223 3.77 5.28 9.92
N SER A 224 4.67 6.23 9.68
CA SER A 224 5.24 7.09 10.72
C SER A 224 4.31 8.19 11.23
N GLY A 225 3.08 8.28 10.71
CA GLY A 225 2.07 9.27 11.14
C GLY A 225 2.21 10.64 10.48
N LYS A 226 3.02 10.79 9.42
CA LYS A 226 3.19 12.08 8.73
C LYS A 226 2.04 12.35 7.76
N ASN A 227 1.72 13.63 7.56
CA ASN A 227 0.82 14.08 6.50
C ASN A 227 1.60 14.10 5.19
N VAL A 228 1.21 13.23 4.26
CA VAL A 228 1.96 12.96 3.03
C VAL A 228 1.11 13.34 1.83
N PHE A 229 1.65 14.20 0.98
CA PHE A 229 1.21 14.35 -0.40
C PHE A 229 2.18 13.59 -1.29
N PHE A 230 1.69 12.64 -2.06
CA PHE A 230 2.50 12.00 -3.09
C PHE A 230 1.86 12.13 -4.46
N THR A 231 2.71 12.44 -5.44
CA THR A 231 2.33 12.74 -6.81
C THR A 231 3.16 11.91 -7.78
N GLY A 232 2.89 12.06 -9.06
CA GLY A 232 3.62 11.38 -10.12
C GLY A 232 2.79 11.37 -11.40
N SER A 233 3.45 11.11 -12.52
CA SER A 233 2.80 11.04 -13.83
C SER A 233 1.68 9.99 -13.88
N ALA A 234 0.81 10.07 -14.87
CA ALA A 234 -0.14 9.00 -15.16
C ALA A 234 0.60 7.65 -15.31
N GLY A 235 0.08 6.60 -14.67
CA GLY A 235 0.65 5.25 -14.78
C GLY A 235 1.77 4.89 -13.80
N THR A 236 2.12 5.75 -12.84
CA THR A 236 3.16 5.46 -11.81
C THR A 236 2.69 4.58 -10.63
N GLY A 237 1.45 4.09 -10.68
CA GLY A 237 0.91 3.20 -9.65
C GLY A 237 0.41 3.88 -8.37
N LYS A 238 0.06 5.18 -8.41
CA LYS A 238 -0.48 5.93 -7.26
C LYS A 238 -1.66 5.23 -6.57
N SER A 239 -2.71 4.89 -7.31
CA SER A 239 -3.89 4.21 -6.74
C SER A 239 -3.60 2.77 -6.28
N TYR A 240 -2.60 2.10 -6.87
CA TYR A 240 -2.13 0.80 -6.38
C TYR A 240 -1.44 0.93 -5.02
N LEU A 241 -0.57 1.93 -4.88
CA LEU A 241 0.07 2.24 -3.60
C LEU A 241 -0.96 2.64 -2.54
N LEU A 242 -1.98 3.45 -2.89
CA LEU A 242 -3.07 3.78 -1.98
C LEU A 242 -3.79 2.54 -1.44
N LYS A 243 -4.11 1.56 -2.30
CA LYS A 243 -4.74 0.31 -1.85
C LYS A 243 -3.89 -0.43 -0.83
N LYS A 244 -2.57 -0.42 -1.00
CA LYS A 244 -1.61 -1.03 -0.05
C LYS A 244 -1.53 -0.23 1.25
N ILE A 245 -1.54 1.10 1.18
CA ILE A 245 -1.58 1.99 2.34
C ILE A 245 -2.86 1.76 3.15
N VAL A 246 -4.03 1.83 2.51
CA VAL A 246 -5.33 1.59 3.15
C VAL A 246 -5.39 0.20 3.79
N GLY A 247 -4.84 -0.82 3.13
CA GLY A 247 -4.75 -2.17 3.69
C GLY A 247 -3.75 -2.33 4.85
N SER A 248 -2.85 -1.36 5.06
CA SER A 248 -1.86 -1.36 6.14
C SER A 248 -2.27 -0.50 7.34
N LEU A 249 -3.28 0.36 7.17
CA LEU A 249 -3.82 1.25 8.20
C LEU A 249 -5.03 0.61 8.92
N PRO A 250 -5.35 1.04 10.15
CA PRO A 250 -6.50 0.52 10.88
C PRO A 250 -7.83 0.83 10.15
N PRO A 251 -8.64 -0.19 9.80
CA PRO A 251 -9.78 -0.02 8.90
C PRO A 251 -10.95 0.76 9.52
N LYS A 252 -11.07 0.80 10.85
CA LYS A 252 -12.18 1.50 11.54
C LYS A 252 -12.02 3.02 11.56
N SER A 253 -10.78 3.52 11.51
CA SER A 253 -10.47 4.96 11.60
C SER A 253 -9.87 5.55 10.32
N THR A 254 -9.78 4.74 9.26
CA THR A 254 -9.27 5.15 7.95
C THR A 254 -10.41 5.34 6.97
N TYR A 255 -10.52 6.55 6.42
CA TYR A 255 -11.54 6.90 5.43
C TYR A 255 -10.87 7.09 4.06
N ALA A 256 -11.20 6.20 3.13
CA ALA A 256 -10.78 6.30 1.73
C ALA A 256 -11.74 7.22 0.97
N THR A 257 -11.22 8.30 0.40
CA THR A 257 -12.00 9.25 -0.39
C THR A 257 -11.34 9.61 -1.70
N ALA A 258 -12.12 10.08 -2.66
CA ALA A 258 -11.62 10.66 -3.90
C ALA A 258 -12.48 11.84 -4.36
N SER A 259 -11.98 12.60 -5.34
CA SER A 259 -12.72 13.72 -5.93
C SER A 259 -13.95 13.29 -6.74
N THR A 260 -13.90 12.14 -7.42
CA THR A 260 -15.02 11.60 -8.22
C THR A 260 -15.52 10.25 -7.69
N GLY A 261 -16.79 9.93 -7.95
CA GLY A 261 -17.40 8.65 -7.55
C GLY A 261 -16.70 7.43 -8.15
N VAL A 262 -16.27 7.52 -9.41
CA VAL A 262 -15.54 6.45 -10.10
C VAL A 262 -14.17 6.20 -9.45
N ALA A 263 -13.41 7.27 -9.16
CA ALA A 263 -12.12 7.15 -8.47
C ALA A 263 -12.29 6.61 -7.04
N ALA A 264 -13.33 7.06 -6.33
CA ALA A 264 -13.65 6.59 -4.99
C ALA A 264 -13.97 5.09 -4.98
N CYS A 265 -14.80 4.63 -5.92
CA CYS A 265 -15.09 3.20 -6.09
C CYS A 265 -13.83 2.39 -6.36
N HIS A 266 -12.87 2.95 -7.11
CA HIS A 266 -11.63 2.24 -7.44
C HIS A 266 -10.79 1.91 -6.21
N ILE A 267 -10.79 2.78 -5.19
CA ILE A 267 -10.08 2.57 -3.92
C ILE A 267 -10.99 1.97 -2.81
N GLY A 268 -12.25 1.64 -3.11
CA GLY A 268 -13.21 1.11 -2.13
C GLY A 268 -13.72 2.17 -1.13
N GLY A 269 -13.71 3.44 -1.53
CA GLY A 269 -14.05 4.59 -0.72
C GLY A 269 -15.34 5.31 -1.16
N THR A 270 -15.54 6.51 -0.63
CA THR A 270 -16.64 7.43 -1.01
C THR A 270 -16.08 8.74 -1.59
N THR A 271 -16.93 9.61 -2.13
CA THR A 271 -16.47 10.93 -2.57
C THR A 271 -16.12 11.82 -1.37
N LEU A 272 -15.17 12.73 -1.54
CA LEU A 272 -14.78 13.69 -0.50
C LEU A 272 -15.98 14.55 -0.04
N HIS A 273 -16.87 14.91 -0.97
CA HIS A 273 -18.10 15.64 -0.68
C HIS A 273 -19.07 14.83 0.19
N ALA A 274 -19.27 13.54 -0.13
CA ALA A 274 -20.14 12.66 0.65
C ALA A 274 -19.58 12.37 2.05
N PHE A 275 -18.26 12.22 2.18
CA PHE A 275 -17.60 12.11 3.47
C PHE A 275 -17.79 13.37 4.32
N ALA A 276 -17.52 14.55 3.74
CA ALA A 276 -17.58 15.82 4.46
C ALA A 276 -19.00 16.18 4.90
N GLY A 277 -20.01 15.80 4.09
CA GLY A 277 -21.43 16.04 4.39
C GLY A 277 -21.87 17.51 4.26
N ILE A 278 -21.06 18.35 3.61
CA ILE A 278 -21.30 19.81 3.45
C ILE A 278 -21.90 20.20 2.09
N GLY A 279 -22.46 19.23 1.36
CA GLY A 279 -23.02 19.44 0.02
C GLY A 279 -21.95 19.87 -1.00
N SER A 280 -22.26 20.89 -1.80
CA SER A 280 -21.32 21.45 -2.79
C SER A 280 -20.20 22.30 -2.18
N GLY A 281 -20.25 22.56 -0.87
CA GLY A 281 -19.28 23.44 -0.19
C GLY A 281 -19.32 24.90 -0.66
N LYS A 282 -20.34 25.33 -1.43
CA LYS A 282 -20.52 26.73 -1.85
C LYS A 282 -21.08 27.62 -0.75
N ALA A 283 -21.84 27.05 0.18
CA ALA A 283 -22.40 27.75 1.34
C ALA A 283 -21.31 28.43 2.20
N PRO A 284 -21.69 29.47 2.98
CA PRO A 284 -20.80 30.08 3.97
C PRO A 284 -20.35 29.04 5.01
N LEU A 285 -19.22 29.32 5.66
CA LEU A 285 -18.55 28.39 6.57
C LEU A 285 -19.47 27.92 7.70
N ASP A 286 -20.26 28.82 8.30
CA ASP A 286 -21.13 28.51 9.43
C ASP A 286 -22.19 27.47 9.07
N GLN A 287 -22.81 27.62 7.90
CA GLN A 287 -23.76 26.63 7.36
C GLN A 287 -23.07 25.29 7.07
N CYS A 288 -21.84 25.31 6.53
CA CYS A 288 -21.08 24.07 6.34
C CYS A 288 -20.76 23.36 7.66
N ILE A 289 -20.44 24.11 8.72
CA ILE A 289 -20.21 23.56 10.06
C ILE A 289 -21.50 22.95 10.61
N GLU A 290 -22.64 23.64 10.49
CA GLU A 290 -23.94 23.12 10.91
C GLU A 290 -24.29 21.80 10.22
N LEU A 291 -24.08 21.71 8.90
CA LEU A 291 -24.27 20.48 8.13
C LEU A 291 -23.34 19.36 8.61
N ALA A 292 -22.09 19.68 8.93
CA ALA A 292 -21.12 18.72 9.43
C ALA A 292 -21.38 18.27 10.88
N GLN A 293 -22.15 19.04 11.67
CA GLN A 293 -22.51 18.70 13.05
C GLN A 293 -23.68 17.71 13.17
N ARG A 294 -24.38 17.40 12.06
CA ARG A 294 -25.42 16.36 12.03
C ARG A 294 -24.87 15.03 12.56
N THR A 295 -25.65 14.33 13.38
CA THR A 295 -25.21 13.18 14.19
C THR A 295 -24.38 12.14 13.44
N GLY A 296 -24.80 11.73 12.23
CA GLY A 296 -24.05 10.79 11.41
C GLY A 296 -22.75 11.34 10.81
N VAL A 297 -22.77 12.58 10.31
CA VAL A 297 -21.61 13.24 9.68
C VAL A 297 -20.56 13.61 10.74
N ARG A 298 -21.02 14.13 11.88
CA ARG A 298 -20.17 14.46 13.03
C ARG A 298 -19.40 13.24 13.51
N GLN A 299 -20.04 12.07 13.57
CA GLN A 299 -19.36 10.85 13.99
C GLN A 299 -18.27 10.41 13.00
N HIS A 300 -18.46 10.64 11.70
CA HIS A 300 -17.40 10.41 10.71
C HIS A 300 -16.19 11.30 10.98
N TRP A 301 -16.42 12.60 11.18
CA TRP A 301 -15.35 13.56 11.49
C TRP A 301 -14.62 13.24 12.79
N LEU A 302 -15.33 12.81 13.84
CA LEU A 302 -14.73 12.47 15.14
C LEU A 302 -13.95 11.15 15.10
N SER A 303 -14.49 10.13 14.41
CA SER A 303 -13.84 8.81 14.30
C SER A 303 -12.69 8.75 13.29
N CYS A 304 -12.63 9.70 12.35
CA CYS A 304 -11.57 9.77 11.36
C CYS A 304 -10.23 10.11 12.01
N GLN A 305 -9.25 9.22 11.87
CA GLN A 305 -7.84 9.46 12.22
C GLN A 305 -6.98 9.60 10.97
N HIS A 306 -7.34 8.90 9.89
CA HIS A 306 -6.62 8.89 8.62
C HIS A 306 -7.61 9.23 7.50
N LEU A 307 -7.36 10.33 6.79
CA LEU A 307 -8.14 10.72 5.62
C LEU A 307 -7.28 10.58 4.37
N VAL A 308 -7.70 9.65 3.51
CA VAL A 308 -7.07 9.39 2.22
C VAL A 308 -7.85 10.12 1.14
N ILE A 309 -7.18 10.87 0.27
CA ILE A 309 -7.81 11.61 -0.84
C ILE A 309 -7.08 11.28 -2.16
N ASP A 310 -7.73 10.52 -3.04
CA ASP A 310 -7.26 10.26 -4.42
C ASP A 310 -7.79 11.32 -5.40
N GLU A 311 -7.05 11.52 -6.50
CA GLU A 311 -7.32 12.48 -7.57
C GLU A 311 -7.59 13.91 -7.05
N ILE A 312 -6.71 14.41 -6.16
CA ILE A 312 -6.81 15.76 -5.57
C ILE A 312 -6.79 16.89 -6.60
N SER A 313 -6.37 16.64 -7.84
CA SER A 313 -6.28 17.66 -8.89
C SER A 313 -7.62 18.32 -9.22
N MET A 314 -8.72 17.58 -9.05
CA MET A 314 -10.08 18.05 -9.29
C MET A 314 -10.71 18.73 -8.05
N VAL A 315 -9.96 18.85 -6.94
CA VAL A 315 -10.45 19.52 -5.72
C VAL A 315 -10.03 20.99 -5.73
N GLU A 316 -10.99 21.88 -5.56
CA GLU A 316 -10.76 23.33 -5.48
C GLU A 316 -10.07 23.73 -4.18
N GLY A 317 -9.16 24.71 -4.24
CA GLY A 317 -8.47 25.23 -3.06
C GLY A 317 -9.40 25.88 -2.03
N LYS A 318 -10.42 26.62 -2.49
CA LYS A 318 -11.46 27.20 -1.61
C LYS A 318 -12.20 26.11 -0.82
N PHE A 319 -12.48 24.98 -1.47
CA PHE A 319 -13.14 23.85 -0.84
C PHE A 319 -12.23 23.17 0.19
N PHE A 320 -10.94 23.00 -0.12
CA PHE A 320 -9.96 22.46 0.82
C PHE A 320 -9.81 23.32 2.09
N ASP A 321 -9.71 24.65 1.95
CA ASP A 321 -9.67 25.57 3.10
C ASP A 321 -10.94 25.48 3.96
N LYS A 322 -12.11 25.31 3.36
CA LYS A 322 -13.37 25.09 4.11
C LYS A 322 -13.38 23.78 4.86
N LEU A 323 -12.90 22.69 4.24
CA LEU A 323 -12.82 21.38 4.89
C LEU A 323 -11.92 21.43 6.13
N GLU A 324 -10.79 22.13 6.04
CA GLU A 324 -9.86 22.32 7.15
C GLU A 324 -10.53 23.04 8.33
N ALA A 325 -11.24 24.14 8.05
CA ALA A 325 -11.96 24.90 9.06
C ALA A 325 -13.10 24.08 9.70
N VAL A 326 -13.86 23.32 8.89
CA VAL A 326 -14.91 22.41 9.37
C VAL A 326 -14.32 21.31 10.25
N ALA A 327 -13.19 20.71 9.86
CA ALA A 327 -12.54 19.67 10.63
C ALA A 327 -12.10 20.17 12.02
N ARG A 328 -11.50 21.36 12.10
CA ARG A 328 -11.13 22.00 13.37
C ARG A 328 -12.35 22.31 14.24
N ALA A 329 -13.39 22.90 13.65
CA ALA A 329 -14.62 23.25 14.37
C ALA A 329 -15.35 22.03 14.94
N VAL A 330 -15.52 20.96 14.15
CA VAL A 330 -16.25 19.75 14.56
C VAL A 330 -15.46 18.95 15.60
N ARG A 331 -14.13 18.87 15.46
CA ARG A 331 -13.26 18.11 16.37
C ARG A 331 -12.80 18.91 17.60
N LYS A 332 -13.04 20.22 17.62
CA LYS A 332 -12.59 21.15 18.67
C LYS A 332 -11.08 21.04 18.93
N ARG A 333 -10.29 21.02 17.86
CA ARG A 333 -8.83 21.00 17.90
C ARG A 333 -8.29 22.04 16.94
N ASP A 334 -7.31 22.82 17.39
CA ASP A 334 -6.65 23.84 16.59
C ASP A 334 -5.54 23.28 15.68
N ASP A 335 -5.18 22.01 15.85
CA ASP A 335 -4.27 21.29 14.96
C ASP A 335 -4.75 21.36 13.51
N PRO A 336 -3.85 21.42 12.50
CA PRO A 336 -4.22 21.39 11.10
C PRO A 336 -5.20 20.26 10.79
N PHE A 337 -6.32 20.59 10.15
CA PHE A 337 -7.38 19.62 9.81
C PHE A 337 -7.96 18.87 11.02
N GLY A 338 -7.93 19.49 12.21
CA GLY A 338 -8.39 18.89 13.47
C GLY A 338 -7.53 17.72 13.96
N GLY A 339 -6.26 17.66 13.53
CA GLY A 339 -5.31 16.60 13.89
C GLY A 339 -5.54 15.27 13.16
N ILE A 340 -6.25 15.30 12.04
CA ILE A 340 -6.42 14.14 11.15
C ILE A 340 -5.13 13.96 10.32
N GLN A 341 -4.64 12.73 10.21
CA GLN A 341 -3.54 12.42 9.31
C GLN A 341 -4.02 12.45 7.85
N LEU A 342 -3.40 13.30 7.04
CA LEU A 342 -3.74 13.47 5.62
C LEU A 342 -2.82 12.63 4.72
N ILE A 343 -3.44 11.82 3.87
CA ILE A 343 -2.74 11.02 2.85
C ILE A 343 -3.35 11.37 1.50
N ILE A 344 -2.67 12.23 0.76
CA ILE A 344 -3.21 12.85 -0.45
C ILE A 344 -2.43 12.37 -1.66
N CYS A 345 -3.13 12.01 -2.73
CA CYS A 345 -2.48 11.77 -4.00
C CYS A 345 -3.25 12.32 -5.21
N GLY A 346 -2.51 12.57 -6.27
CA GLY A 346 -3.02 13.06 -7.53
C GLY A 346 -1.91 13.66 -8.39
N ASP A 347 -2.29 14.19 -9.55
CA ASP A 347 -1.39 14.83 -10.49
C ASP A 347 -2.05 16.11 -10.99
N PHE A 348 -1.54 17.27 -10.57
CA PHE A 348 -2.15 18.56 -10.91
C PHE A 348 -2.00 18.92 -12.40
N LEU A 349 -1.13 18.22 -13.14
CA LEU A 349 -1.01 18.35 -14.60
C LEU A 349 -2.05 17.53 -15.37
N GLN A 350 -2.92 16.78 -14.67
CA GLN A 350 -4.10 16.14 -15.26
C GLN A 350 -5.27 17.13 -15.30
N LEU A 351 -6.50 16.66 -15.06
CA LEU A 351 -7.68 17.50 -15.11
C LEU A 351 -7.74 18.45 -13.90
N PRO A 352 -7.98 19.76 -14.13
CA PRO A 352 -8.20 20.74 -13.08
C PRO A 352 -9.61 20.57 -12.45
N PRO A 353 -9.93 21.31 -11.38
CA PRO A 353 -11.27 21.36 -10.83
C PRO A 353 -12.30 21.88 -11.84
N VAL A 354 -13.52 21.34 -11.80
CA VAL A 354 -14.59 21.69 -12.76
C VAL A 354 -15.30 22.97 -12.31
N SER A 355 -14.99 24.11 -12.94
CA SER A 355 -15.72 25.37 -12.72
C SER A 355 -17.04 25.38 -13.47
N LYS A 356 -18.16 25.69 -12.79
CA LYS A 356 -19.46 25.95 -13.45
C LYS A 356 -19.73 27.44 -13.71
N GLY A 357 -18.69 28.26 -13.79
CA GLY A 357 -18.80 29.71 -13.98
C GLY A 357 -17.49 30.35 -14.40
N ASN A 358 -17.54 31.66 -14.69
CA ASN A 358 -16.41 32.45 -15.20
C ASN A 358 -15.40 32.85 -14.10
N GLU A 359 -15.43 32.21 -12.93
CA GLU A 359 -14.46 32.44 -11.86
C GLU A 359 -13.20 31.60 -12.09
N GLU A 360 -12.03 32.22 -11.93
CA GLU A 360 -10.76 31.49 -11.89
C GLU A 360 -10.76 30.48 -10.74
N THR A 361 -10.70 29.20 -11.06
CA THR A 361 -10.55 28.15 -10.05
C THR A 361 -9.13 28.07 -9.54
N LYS A 362 -9.01 28.16 -8.22
CA LYS A 362 -7.74 27.94 -7.53
C LYS A 362 -7.52 26.45 -7.33
N PHE A 363 -6.33 25.98 -7.64
CA PHE A 363 -5.93 24.61 -7.36
C PHE A 363 -5.80 24.36 -5.86
N CYS A 364 -5.91 23.09 -5.46
CA CYS A 364 -5.76 22.68 -4.07
C CYS A 364 -4.42 23.13 -3.43
N PHE A 365 -3.32 23.06 -4.17
CA PHE A 365 -2.01 23.50 -3.67
C PHE A 365 -1.88 25.02 -3.44
N GLN A 366 -2.80 25.82 -3.99
CA GLN A 366 -2.87 27.27 -3.78
C GLN A 366 -3.72 27.62 -2.55
N ALA A 367 -4.33 26.65 -1.88
CA ALA A 367 -5.09 26.86 -0.65
C ALA A 367 -4.18 27.39 0.47
N LYS A 368 -4.71 28.28 1.31
CA LYS A 368 -3.92 28.90 2.39
C LYS A 368 -3.47 27.86 3.42
N THR A 369 -4.28 26.82 3.62
CA THR A 369 -4.04 25.75 4.58
C THR A 369 -3.14 24.62 4.03
N TRP A 370 -2.93 24.52 2.71
CA TRP A 370 -2.19 23.42 2.08
C TRP A 370 -0.78 23.23 2.66
N ARG A 371 0.01 24.31 2.71
CA ARG A 371 1.39 24.29 3.25
C ARG A 371 1.45 23.96 4.75
N LYS A 372 0.39 24.27 5.51
CA LYS A 372 0.31 23.97 6.94
C LYS A 372 -0.11 22.52 7.19
N CYS A 373 -0.94 21.97 6.32
CA CYS A 373 -1.52 20.64 6.47
C CYS A 373 -0.59 19.52 5.98
N ILE A 374 0.30 19.78 5.02
CA ILE A 374 1.13 18.75 4.39
C ILE A 374 2.58 18.89 4.83
N HIS A 375 3.11 17.82 5.43
CA HIS A 375 4.48 17.80 5.95
C HIS A 375 5.49 17.31 4.93
N VAL A 376 5.11 16.36 4.08
CA VAL A 376 6.04 15.72 3.14
C VAL A 376 5.42 15.61 1.76
N ASN A 377 6.16 16.10 0.77
CA ASN A 377 5.85 15.97 -0.64
C ASN A 377 6.77 14.91 -1.28
N MET A 378 6.20 13.93 -1.96
CA MET A 378 6.95 12.86 -2.64
C MET A 378 6.51 12.70 -4.09
N GLU A 379 7.46 12.50 -5.02
CA GLU A 379 7.15 12.25 -6.43
C GLU A 379 7.57 10.84 -6.84
N LEU A 380 6.62 10.08 -7.39
CA LEU A 380 6.84 8.79 -8.04
C LEU A 380 7.25 8.99 -9.50
N THR A 381 8.41 8.47 -9.89
CA THR A 381 9.02 8.71 -11.20
C THR A 381 8.89 7.50 -12.15
N GLU A 382 8.81 6.30 -11.59
CA GLU A 382 8.72 5.03 -12.34
C GLU A 382 7.31 4.84 -12.91
N VAL A 383 7.18 4.91 -14.24
CA VAL A 383 5.93 4.63 -14.96
C VAL A 383 5.83 3.13 -15.21
N ARG A 384 4.74 2.49 -14.76
CA ARG A 384 4.51 1.03 -14.88
C ARG A 384 3.38 0.64 -15.83
N ARG A 385 2.56 1.60 -16.27
CA ARG A 385 1.41 1.32 -17.15
C ARG A 385 1.84 1.07 -18.60
N GLN A 386 2.73 1.91 -19.11
CA GLN A 386 3.25 1.81 -20.47
C GLN A 386 4.58 1.05 -20.47
N SER A 387 4.77 0.14 -21.41
CA SER A 387 6.00 -0.64 -21.55
C SER A 387 7.06 0.07 -22.41
N GLU A 388 6.63 0.90 -23.36
CA GLU A 388 7.49 1.54 -24.36
C GLU A 388 8.12 2.85 -23.87
N LYS A 389 9.46 2.90 -23.87
CA LYS A 389 10.22 4.10 -23.43
C LYS A 389 9.96 5.34 -24.31
N SER A 390 9.82 5.14 -25.62
CA SER A 390 9.51 6.22 -26.58
C SER A 390 8.16 6.86 -26.26
N PHE A 391 7.14 6.04 -25.98
CA PHE A 391 5.80 6.51 -25.63
C PHE A 391 5.76 7.18 -24.25
N ILE A 392 6.50 6.65 -23.26
CA ILE A 392 6.65 7.32 -21.95
C ILE A 392 7.26 8.71 -22.09
N SER A 393 8.31 8.84 -22.91
CA SER A 393 8.96 10.15 -23.15
C SER A 393 7.99 11.14 -23.81
N LEU A 394 7.23 10.66 -24.80
CA LEU A 394 6.20 11.46 -25.47
C LEU A 394 5.09 11.90 -24.50
N LEU A 395 4.61 11.02 -23.63
CA LEU A 395 3.61 11.39 -22.63
C LEU A 395 4.18 12.37 -21.59
N ARG A 396 5.48 12.29 -21.26
CA ARG A 396 6.14 13.25 -20.36
C ARG A 396 6.25 14.64 -20.97
N THR A 397 6.56 14.77 -22.27
CA THR A 397 6.59 16.08 -22.94
C THR A 397 5.20 16.70 -23.01
N ILE A 398 4.19 15.90 -23.34
CA ILE A 398 2.78 16.32 -23.37
C ILE A 398 2.29 16.73 -21.99
N ARG A 399 2.68 16.00 -20.92
CA ARG A 399 2.37 16.36 -19.52
C ARG A 399 2.86 17.77 -19.17
N LEU A 400 3.99 18.20 -19.73
CA LEU A 400 4.57 19.52 -19.52
C LEU A 400 4.04 20.58 -20.50
N GLY A 401 3.07 20.23 -21.35
CA GLY A 401 2.52 21.14 -22.36
C GLY A 401 3.48 21.42 -23.53
N ARG A 402 4.47 20.55 -23.75
CA ARG A 402 5.45 20.70 -24.84
C ARG A 402 5.15 19.71 -25.97
N CYS A 403 4.83 20.25 -27.14
CA CYS A 403 4.71 19.50 -28.39
C CYS A 403 5.90 19.82 -29.29
N THR A 404 6.89 18.94 -29.31
CA THR A 404 7.95 18.99 -30.31
C THR A 404 7.44 18.42 -31.64
N ASP A 405 8.05 18.81 -32.76
CA ASP A 405 7.64 18.32 -34.09
C ASP A 405 7.70 16.80 -34.21
N GLU A 406 8.64 16.16 -33.49
CA GLU A 406 8.73 14.70 -33.41
C GLU A 406 7.50 14.07 -32.73
N VAL A 407 7.01 14.70 -31.65
CA VAL A 407 5.82 14.24 -30.93
C VAL A 407 4.59 14.41 -31.81
N THR A 408 4.47 15.55 -32.47
CA THR A 408 3.38 15.84 -33.42
C THR A 408 3.37 14.81 -34.55
N LYS A 409 4.52 14.55 -35.20
CA LYS A 409 4.63 13.52 -36.25
C LYS A 409 4.22 12.14 -35.75
N LYS A 410 4.71 11.73 -34.58
CA LYS A 410 4.35 10.42 -33.98
C LYS A 410 2.86 10.32 -33.70
N LEU A 411 2.23 11.36 -33.17
CA LEU A 411 0.79 11.39 -32.92
C LEU A 411 -0.03 11.38 -34.21
N MET A 412 0.37 12.16 -35.22
CA MET A 412 -0.31 12.17 -36.52
C MET A 412 -0.21 10.83 -37.23
N GLN A 413 0.91 10.13 -37.11
CA GLN A 413 1.07 8.76 -37.63
C GLN A 413 0.10 7.77 -36.96
N THR A 414 -0.36 8.02 -35.74
CA THR A 414 -1.36 7.14 -35.11
C THR A 414 -2.74 7.19 -35.74
N ALA A 415 -3.04 8.21 -36.56
CA ALA A 415 -4.32 8.30 -37.25
C ALA A 415 -4.54 7.11 -38.21
N THR A 416 -3.47 6.57 -38.78
CA THR A 416 -3.50 5.42 -39.69
C THR A 416 -3.57 4.07 -38.97
N ASN A 417 -3.46 4.03 -37.63
CA ASN A 417 -3.49 2.78 -36.88
C ASN A 417 -4.88 2.12 -36.99
N ARG A 418 -4.88 0.82 -37.32
CA ARG A 418 -6.09 -0.02 -37.22
C ARG A 418 -6.27 -0.42 -35.77
N VAL A 419 -7.15 0.27 -35.06
CA VAL A 419 -7.40 0.06 -33.61
C VAL A 419 -8.55 -0.95 -33.37
N GLU A 420 -8.96 -1.66 -34.41
CA GLU A 420 -9.90 -2.78 -34.29
C GLU A 420 -9.11 -4.06 -34.03
N ARG A 421 -9.36 -4.69 -32.87
CA ARG A 421 -8.83 -6.01 -32.52
C ARG A 421 -10.00 -6.95 -32.24
N ASP A 422 -10.04 -8.08 -32.93
CA ASP A 422 -11.00 -9.18 -32.69
C ASP A 422 -12.49 -8.78 -32.75
N GLY A 423 -12.85 -7.83 -33.63
CA GLY A 423 -14.23 -7.32 -33.76
C GLY A 423 -14.66 -6.35 -32.66
N ILE A 424 -13.75 -6.03 -31.72
CA ILE A 424 -13.95 -5.00 -30.69
C ILE A 424 -13.40 -3.69 -31.24
N LEU A 425 -14.31 -2.75 -31.56
CA LEU A 425 -13.94 -1.40 -32.04
C LEU A 425 -13.13 -0.67 -30.95
N ALA A 426 -12.41 0.40 -31.27
CA ALA A 426 -11.78 1.24 -30.24
C ALA A 426 -12.84 2.03 -29.45
N THR A 427 -12.67 2.21 -28.13
CA THR A 427 -13.52 3.14 -27.38
C THR A 427 -13.13 4.56 -27.74
N ARG A 428 -14.09 5.36 -28.19
CA ARG A 428 -13.91 6.79 -28.46
C ARG A 428 -13.94 7.58 -27.14
N LEU A 429 -12.90 8.36 -26.88
CA LEU A 429 -12.88 9.32 -25.78
C LEU A 429 -13.41 10.67 -26.27
N CYS A 430 -14.51 11.11 -25.68
CA CYS A 430 -15.15 12.40 -25.98
C CYS A 430 -14.93 13.40 -24.84
N THR A 431 -14.98 14.68 -25.15
CA THR A 431 -14.88 15.76 -24.16
C THR A 431 -16.21 15.95 -23.41
N HIS A 432 -17.33 16.04 -24.13
CA HIS A 432 -18.66 16.23 -23.58
C HIS A 432 -19.38 14.93 -23.25
N LYS A 433 -20.24 14.97 -22.22
CA LYS A 433 -21.04 13.83 -21.80
C LYS A 433 -22.16 13.51 -22.80
N ASP A 434 -22.76 14.54 -23.38
CA ASP A 434 -23.89 14.39 -24.30
C ASP A 434 -23.47 13.68 -25.59
N ASP A 435 -22.29 14.00 -26.11
CA ASP A 435 -21.68 13.30 -27.26
C ASP A 435 -21.49 11.79 -26.98
N VAL A 436 -21.21 11.42 -25.73
CA VAL A 436 -21.01 10.02 -25.31
C VAL A 436 -22.34 9.27 -25.30
N GLU A 437 -23.37 9.86 -24.70
CA GLU A 437 -24.70 9.25 -24.61
C GLU A 437 -25.29 9.07 -26.01
N LEU A 438 -25.25 10.13 -26.84
CA LEU A 438 -25.75 10.09 -28.21
C LEU A 438 -25.01 9.08 -29.10
N THR A 439 -23.68 8.98 -28.97
CA THR A 439 -22.90 7.99 -29.73
C THR A 439 -23.25 6.57 -29.31
N ASN A 440 -23.35 6.31 -28.01
CA ASN A 440 -23.66 4.98 -27.49
C ASN A 440 -25.09 4.55 -27.85
N GLU A 441 -26.07 5.44 -27.72
CA GLU A 441 -27.47 5.18 -28.08
C GLU A 441 -27.62 4.91 -29.58
N ARG A 442 -27.02 5.74 -30.43
CA ARG A 442 -27.05 5.55 -31.88
C ARG A 442 -26.46 4.19 -32.28
N ARG A 443 -25.31 3.81 -31.69
CA ARG A 443 -24.66 2.52 -31.98
C ARG A 443 -25.49 1.34 -31.46
N LEU A 444 -26.13 1.47 -30.29
CA LEU A 444 -27.00 0.44 -29.75
C LEU A 444 -28.27 0.25 -30.60
N GLN A 445 -28.86 1.33 -31.11
CA GLN A 445 -30.04 1.27 -31.98
C GLN A 445 -29.72 0.60 -33.31
N GLN A 446 -28.54 0.86 -33.88
CA GLN A 446 -28.08 0.24 -35.14
C GLN A 446 -27.85 -1.26 -35.06
N LEU A 447 -27.68 -1.83 -33.86
CA LEU A 447 -27.45 -3.27 -33.72
C LEU A 447 -28.73 -4.09 -33.96
N PRO A 448 -28.63 -5.19 -34.72
CA PRO A 448 -29.70 -6.18 -34.81
C PRO A 448 -29.87 -6.91 -33.48
N GLY A 449 -31.06 -7.45 -33.25
CA GLY A 449 -31.40 -8.22 -32.06
C GLY A 449 -32.27 -7.47 -31.05
N GLU A 450 -32.86 -8.25 -30.16
CA GLU A 450 -33.78 -7.78 -29.13
C GLU A 450 -33.06 -6.98 -28.05
N MET A 451 -33.74 -5.95 -27.55
CA MET A 451 -33.21 -5.09 -26.50
C MET A 451 -33.55 -5.68 -25.13
N HIS A 452 -32.53 -6.08 -24.38
CA HIS A 452 -32.66 -6.52 -23.00
C HIS A 452 -32.40 -5.32 -22.07
N SER A 453 -33.36 -5.04 -21.20
CA SER A 453 -33.26 -3.98 -20.20
C SER A 453 -33.09 -4.58 -18.79
N TYR A 454 -32.16 -4.01 -18.03
CA TYR A 454 -31.87 -4.42 -16.66
C TYR A 454 -32.06 -3.23 -15.73
N GLU A 455 -33.07 -3.31 -14.88
CA GLU A 455 -33.29 -2.34 -13.82
C GLU A 455 -32.50 -2.70 -12.56
N ALA A 456 -31.87 -1.68 -11.97
CA ALA A 456 -31.11 -1.82 -10.75
C ALA A 456 -32.04 -2.08 -9.55
N VAL A 457 -31.58 -2.89 -8.60
CA VAL A 457 -32.24 -3.04 -7.30
C VAL A 457 -31.52 -2.15 -6.29
N ASP A 458 -32.14 -1.01 -6.00
CA ASP A 458 -31.63 -0.02 -5.04
C ASP A 458 -32.20 -0.26 -3.64
N SER A 459 -31.43 0.07 -2.61
CA SER A 459 -31.86 -0.05 -1.20
C SER A 459 -32.97 0.93 -0.83
N ASP A 460 -32.96 2.10 -1.46
CA ASP A 460 -33.95 3.16 -1.24
C ASP A 460 -34.39 3.73 -2.60
N PRO A 461 -35.63 3.45 -3.04
CA PRO A 461 -36.16 3.94 -4.31
C PRO A 461 -36.28 5.47 -4.41
N MET A 462 -36.30 6.21 -3.30
CA MET A 462 -36.41 7.67 -3.35
C MET A 462 -35.05 8.36 -3.60
N LEU A 463 -33.94 7.66 -3.37
CA LEU A 463 -32.58 8.23 -3.44
C LEU A 463 -31.81 7.84 -4.72
N VAL A 464 -32.49 7.36 -5.76
CA VAL A 464 -31.89 6.91 -7.04
C VAL A 464 -30.94 7.96 -7.64
N LYS A 465 -31.33 9.24 -7.66
CA LYS A 465 -30.47 10.33 -8.20
C LYS A 465 -29.16 10.50 -7.44
N ALA A 466 -29.19 10.32 -6.11
CA ALA A 466 -27.99 10.41 -5.28
C ALA A 466 -27.08 9.19 -5.49
N ILE A 467 -27.67 8.00 -5.69
CA ILE A 467 -26.96 6.77 -6.01
C ILE A 467 -26.34 6.86 -7.41
N ASP A 468 -27.06 7.32 -8.42
CA ASP A 468 -26.59 7.50 -9.80
C ASP A 468 -25.35 8.42 -9.89
N ALA A 469 -25.28 9.46 -9.05
CA ALA A 469 -24.15 10.39 -9.04
C ALA A 469 -22.86 9.76 -8.49
N GLN A 470 -22.97 8.78 -7.59
CA GLN A 470 -21.83 8.13 -6.94
C GLN A 470 -21.45 6.81 -7.62
N CYS A 471 -22.46 6.08 -8.10
CA CYS A 471 -22.30 4.77 -8.71
C CYS A 471 -21.75 4.89 -10.14
N PRO A 472 -20.80 4.05 -10.56
CA PRO A 472 -20.31 4.03 -11.94
C PRO A 472 -21.37 3.54 -12.95
N VAL A 473 -22.37 2.78 -12.48
CA VAL A 473 -23.43 2.17 -13.30
C VAL A 473 -24.77 2.88 -13.13
N SER A 474 -25.49 3.03 -14.25
CA SER A 474 -26.81 3.66 -14.31
C SER A 474 -27.90 2.78 -13.68
N HIS A 475 -29.04 3.39 -13.31
CA HIS A 475 -30.21 2.68 -12.81
C HIS A 475 -30.76 1.67 -13.84
N CYS A 476 -30.94 2.08 -15.10
CA CYS A 476 -31.35 1.20 -16.19
C CYS A 476 -30.19 1.00 -17.16
N ILE A 477 -29.90 -0.26 -17.51
CA ILE A 477 -28.91 -0.63 -18.51
C ILE A 477 -29.62 -1.39 -19.63
N GLN A 478 -29.47 -0.90 -20.86
CA GLN A 478 -30.00 -1.55 -22.06
C GLN A 478 -28.85 -2.17 -22.85
N LEU A 479 -28.99 -3.44 -23.22
CA LEU A 479 -28.00 -4.20 -23.97
C LEU A 479 -28.68 -4.95 -25.13
N LYS A 480 -27.89 -5.23 -26.16
CA LYS A 480 -28.25 -6.08 -27.31
C LYS A 480 -27.10 -7.04 -27.61
N PRO A 481 -27.35 -8.15 -28.33
CA PRO A 481 -26.27 -8.98 -28.84
C PRO A 481 -25.37 -8.12 -29.75
N GLY A 482 -24.05 -8.25 -29.62
CA GLY A 482 -23.08 -7.40 -30.30
C GLY A 482 -22.79 -6.05 -29.62
N ALA A 483 -23.46 -5.71 -28.51
CA ALA A 483 -23.19 -4.47 -27.80
C ALA A 483 -21.78 -4.47 -27.19
N GLN A 484 -21.06 -3.36 -27.37
CA GLN A 484 -19.75 -3.18 -26.75
C GLN A 484 -19.89 -2.65 -25.34
N VAL A 485 -19.25 -3.35 -24.40
CA VAL A 485 -19.33 -3.05 -22.98
C VAL A 485 -17.95 -2.93 -22.35
N ILE A 486 -17.88 -2.16 -21.26
CA ILE A 486 -16.71 -2.01 -20.41
C ILE A 486 -17.07 -2.44 -19.01
N LEU A 487 -16.16 -3.17 -18.38
CA LEU A 487 -16.31 -3.63 -17.01
C LEU A 487 -15.96 -2.48 -16.05
N THR A 488 -16.84 -2.21 -15.09
CA THR A 488 -16.71 -1.09 -14.14
C THR A 488 -16.19 -1.51 -12.76
N LYS A 489 -16.04 -2.83 -12.53
CA LYS A 489 -15.59 -3.43 -11.28
C LYS A 489 -14.56 -4.51 -11.57
N ASN A 490 -13.57 -4.69 -10.68
CA ASN A 490 -12.66 -5.84 -10.81
C ASN A 490 -13.41 -7.11 -10.38
N LEU A 491 -13.54 -8.08 -11.26
CA LEU A 491 -14.12 -9.39 -10.95
C LEU A 491 -13.00 -10.38 -10.66
N ASP A 492 -12.17 -10.67 -11.66
CA ASP A 492 -11.01 -11.56 -11.54
C ASP A 492 -9.77 -10.93 -12.16
N VAL A 493 -8.84 -10.52 -11.30
CA VAL A 493 -7.57 -9.90 -11.74
C VAL A 493 -6.65 -10.91 -12.42
N SER A 494 -6.74 -12.20 -12.08
CA SER A 494 -5.87 -13.24 -12.63
C SER A 494 -6.21 -13.57 -14.08
N GLN A 495 -7.49 -13.55 -14.42
CA GLN A 495 -8.01 -13.74 -15.78
C GLN A 495 -8.04 -12.43 -16.61
N GLY A 496 -7.63 -11.31 -16.01
CA GLY A 496 -7.64 -10.00 -16.68
C GLY A 496 -9.00 -9.29 -16.70
N LEU A 497 -10.01 -9.79 -15.96
CA LEU A 497 -11.31 -9.15 -15.76
C LEU A 497 -11.20 -8.00 -14.74
N VAL A 498 -10.55 -6.94 -15.17
CA VAL A 498 -10.29 -5.73 -14.39
C VAL A 498 -11.19 -4.57 -14.83
N ASN A 499 -11.35 -3.57 -13.97
CA ASN A 499 -12.02 -2.32 -14.31
C ASN A 499 -11.35 -1.68 -15.54
N GLY A 500 -12.14 -1.43 -16.57
CA GLY A 500 -11.67 -1.00 -17.89
C GLY A 500 -11.55 -2.11 -18.93
N ALA A 501 -11.73 -3.39 -18.54
CA ALA A 501 -11.75 -4.50 -19.48
C ALA A 501 -12.91 -4.34 -20.46
N ARG A 502 -12.60 -4.46 -21.74
CA ARG A 502 -13.55 -4.25 -22.85
C ARG A 502 -14.02 -5.59 -23.37
N GLY A 503 -15.28 -5.65 -23.74
CA GLY A 503 -15.86 -6.86 -24.33
C GLY A 503 -17.06 -6.57 -25.21
N VAL A 504 -17.53 -7.62 -25.86
CA VAL A 504 -18.72 -7.62 -26.70
C VAL A 504 -19.70 -8.64 -26.12
N VAL A 505 -20.96 -8.23 -25.97
CA VAL A 505 -22.05 -9.13 -25.60
C VAL A 505 -22.25 -10.13 -26.73
N VAL A 506 -22.08 -11.42 -26.46
CA VAL A 506 -22.22 -12.48 -27.45
C VAL A 506 -23.66 -12.95 -27.52
N GLU A 507 -24.20 -13.26 -26.35
CA GLU A 507 -25.53 -13.85 -26.17
C GLU A 507 -26.05 -13.51 -24.77
N PHE A 508 -27.33 -13.74 -24.58
CA PHE A 508 -27.97 -13.70 -23.26
C PHE A 508 -28.40 -15.12 -22.91
N GLU A 509 -28.26 -15.49 -21.64
CA GLU A 509 -28.76 -16.79 -21.18
C GLU A 509 -30.29 -16.86 -21.40
N THR A 510 -30.78 -18.02 -21.85
CA THR A 510 -32.22 -18.28 -22.01
C THR A 510 -32.93 -18.62 -20.70
N GLU A 511 -32.17 -18.94 -19.65
CA GLU A 511 -32.70 -19.32 -18.34
C GLU A 511 -32.57 -18.16 -17.31
N GLY A 512 -33.65 -17.87 -16.58
CA GLY A 512 -33.68 -16.86 -15.51
C GLY A 512 -33.89 -15.41 -15.99
N ARG A 513 -33.14 -14.44 -15.43
CA ARG A 513 -33.19 -13.01 -15.83
C ARG A 513 -32.48 -12.71 -17.16
N GLY A 514 -32.03 -13.75 -17.86
CA GLY A 514 -31.24 -13.69 -19.08
C GLY A 514 -29.97 -12.87 -18.93
N LEU A 515 -28.97 -13.39 -18.21
CA LEU A 515 -27.73 -12.65 -17.95
C LEU A 515 -26.87 -12.54 -19.22
N PRO A 516 -26.15 -11.42 -19.41
CA PRO A 516 -25.31 -11.24 -20.59
C PRO A 516 -24.02 -12.07 -20.50
N ARG A 517 -23.73 -12.82 -21.55
CA ARG A 517 -22.44 -13.47 -21.78
C ARG A 517 -21.55 -12.55 -22.60
N VAL A 518 -20.39 -12.17 -22.04
CA VAL A 518 -19.50 -11.17 -22.63
C VAL A 518 -18.16 -11.81 -22.97
N ARG A 519 -17.71 -11.62 -24.22
CA ARG A 519 -16.36 -11.95 -24.67
C ARG A 519 -15.47 -10.74 -24.49
N PHE A 520 -14.46 -10.85 -23.64
CA PHE A 520 -13.50 -9.78 -23.37
C PHE A 520 -12.28 -9.85 -24.31
N LEU A 521 -11.58 -8.73 -24.44
CA LEU A 521 -10.34 -8.62 -25.22
C LEU A 521 -9.22 -9.55 -24.70
N CYS A 522 -9.27 -9.94 -23.42
CA CYS A 522 -8.35 -10.94 -22.87
C CYS A 522 -8.61 -12.38 -23.38
N GLY A 523 -9.61 -12.58 -24.25
CA GLY A 523 -10.01 -13.88 -24.79
C GLY A 523 -10.99 -14.64 -23.90
N VAL A 524 -11.20 -14.19 -22.67
CA VAL A 524 -12.11 -14.82 -21.70
C VAL A 524 -13.56 -14.48 -22.06
N THR A 525 -14.41 -15.51 -22.07
CA THR A 525 -15.86 -15.35 -22.25
C THR A 525 -16.57 -15.83 -21.00
N GLU A 526 -17.19 -14.90 -20.26
CA GLU A 526 -17.89 -15.21 -19.01
C GLU A 526 -19.29 -14.60 -18.98
N VAL A 527 -20.16 -15.22 -18.17
CA VAL A 527 -21.50 -14.73 -17.86
C VAL A 527 -21.40 -13.72 -16.72
N ILE A 528 -21.83 -12.49 -16.99
CA ILE A 528 -21.71 -11.39 -16.04
C ILE A 528 -22.93 -11.36 -15.12
N ARG A 529 -22.70 -11.57 -13.83
CA ARG A 529 -23.72 -11.55 -12.78
C ARG A 529 -23.94 -10.14 -12.22
N LEU A 530 -25.06 -9.94 -11.54
CA LEU A 530 -25.32 -8.69 -10.82
C LEU A 530 -24.34 -8.57 -9.66
N GLU A 531 -23.78 -7.37 -9.52
CA GLU A 531 -22.87 -7.00 -8.45
C GLU A 531 -23.51 -5.98 -7.54
N ARG A 532 -23.16 -6.04 -6.25
CA ARG A 532 -23.60 -5.04 -5.27
C ARG A 532 -22.52 -3.98 -5.09
N TRP A 533 -22.93 -2.71 -5.16
CA TRP A 533 -22.16 -1.57 -4.66
C TRP A 533 -22.82 -1.07 -3.39
N VAL A 534 -22.00 -0.75 -2.40
CA VAL A 534 -22.44 -0.17 -1.14
C VAL A 534 -21.73 1.17 -0.98
N PHE A 535 -22.53 2.21 -0.76
CA PHE A 535 -22.09 3.58 -0.59
C PHE A 535 -22.50 4.08 0.77
N LYS A 536 -21.70 4.96 1.36
CA LYS A 536 -22.14 5.73 2.53
C LYS A 536 -22.84 6.98 2.02
N GLY A 537 -24.15 7.02 2.21
CA GLY A 537 -24.98 8.18 1.92
C GLY A 537 -24.79 9.31 2.94
N PRO A 538 -25.43 10.46 2.69
CA PRO A 538 -25.49 11.56 3.65
C PRO A 538 -26.04 11.06 4.99
N ALA A 539 -25.51 11.57 6.11
CA ALA A 539 -25.92 11.18 7.46
C ALA A 539 -25.61 9.72 7.89
N GLY A 540 -24.75 8.98 7.16
CA GLY A 540 -24.26 7.67 7.60
C GLY A 540 -25.16 6.49 7.26
N ILE A 541 -26.20 6.70 6.46
CA ILE A 541 -27.04 5.62 5.90
C ILE A 541 -26.23 4.88 4.83
N TYR A 542 -26.25 3.55 4.87
CA TYR A 542 -25.65 2.74 3.81
C TYR A 542 -26.65 2.58 2.67
N LEU A 543 -26.36 3.20 1.53
CA LEU A 543 -27.10 3.01 0.29
C LEU A 543 -26.46 1.85 -0.49
N SER A 544 -27.26 1.01 -1.13
CA SER A 544 -26.72 -0.02 -2.00
C SER A 544 -27.47 -0.13 -3.31
N ARG A 545 -26.72 -0.39 -4.37
CA ARG A 545 -27.26 -0.71 -5.70
C ARG A 545 -26.81 -2.10 -6.11
N GLN A 546 -27.72 -2.94 -6.57
CA GLN A 546 -27.39 -4.19 -7.26
C GLN A 546 -27.70 -4.03 -8.75
N GLN A 547 -26.68 -4.20 -9.58
CA GLN A 547 -26.79 -4.01 -11.04
C GLN A 547 -25.65 -4.76 -11.74
N LEU A 548 -25.74 -4.96 -13.06
CA LEU A 548 -24.65 -5.48 -13.86
C LEU A 548 -23.44 -4.51 -13.83
N PRO A 549 -22.21 -4.98 -13.61
CA PRO A 549 -20.99 -4.15 -13.61
C PRO A 549 -20.55 -3.72 -15.02
N LEU A 550 -21.50 -3.51 -15.93
CA LEU A 550 -21.26 -3.20 -17.33
C LEU A 550 -21.72 -1.79 -17.66
N LYS A 551 -21.05 -1.19 -18.64
CA LYS A 551 -21.49 0.05 -19.27
C LYS A 551 -21.18 0.01 -20.76
N LEU A 552 -22.02 0.64 -21.58
CA LEU A 552 -21.73 0.79 -23.02
C LEU A 552 -20.38 1.47 -23.23
N ALA A 553 -19.62 0.95 -24.20
CA ALA A 553 -18.19 1.26 -24.35
C ALA A 553 -17.79 1.70 -25.76
N TRP A 554 -18.74 2.10 -26.62
CA TRP A 554 -18.37 2.75 -27.88
C TRP A 554 -17.77 4.12 -27.63
N ALA A 555 -18.34 4.87 -26.69
CA ALA A 555 -17.82 6.17 -26.25
C ALA A 555 -17.78 6.28 -24.73
N ILE A 556 -16.76 6.97 -24.21
CA ILE A 556 -16.62 7.33 -22.78
C ILE A 556 -16.08 8.77 -22.70
N SER A 557 -16.48 9.53 -21.67
CA SER A 557 -15.92 10.87 -21.49
C SER A 557 -14.50 10.83 -20.93
N ILE A 558 -13.64 11.77 -21.32
CA ILE A 558 -12.26 11.87 -20.83
C ILE A 558 -12.23 11.94 -19.29
N HIS A 559 -13.16 12.70 -18.67
CA HIS A 559 -13.31 12.76 -17.21
C HIS A 559 -13.55 11.40 -16.56
N LYS A 560 -14.42 10.56 -17.14
CA LYS A 560 -14.72 9.22 -16.59
C LYS A 560 -13.61 8.20 -16.86
N SER A 561 -12.75 8.46 -17.85
CA SER A 561 -11.58 7.62 -18.14
C SER A 561 -10.40 7.82 -17.17
N GLN A 562 -10.41 8.88 -16.36
CA GLN A 562 -9.36 9.15 -15.38
C GLN A 562 -9.22 7.98 -14.38
N GLY A 563 -7.99 7.67 -13.96
CA GLY A 563 -7.67 6.43 -13.25
C GLY A 563 -7.71 5.11 -14.06
N MET A 564 -8.42 5.04 -15.20
CA MET A 564 -8.55 3.80 -16.00
C MET A 564 -7.35 3.56 -16.92
N SER A 565 -7.16 2.31 -17.35
CA SER A 565 -6.17 1.92 -18.37
C SER A 565 -6.89 1.20 -19.50
N LEU A 566 -6.71 1.66 -20.74
CA LEU A 566 -7.41 1.16 -21.93
C LEU A 566 -6.39 0.56 -22.90
N ASP A 567 -6.72 -0.60 -23.46
CA ASP A 567 -5.86 -1.29 -24.44
C ASP A 567 -5.96 -0.68 -25.84
N CYS A 568 -7.16 -0.30 -26.25
CA CYS A 568 -7.47 0.22 -27.57
C CYS A 568 -8.38 1.45 -27.43
N VAL A 569 -7.90 2.62 -27.84
CA VAL A 569 -8.58 3.89 -27.65
C VAL A 569 -8.48 4.78 -28.88
N GLU A 570 -9.61 5.37 -29.24
CA GLU A 570 -9.69 6.43 -30.23
C GLU A 570 -9.95 7.75 -29.51
N ILE A 571 -9.23 8.80 -29.90
CA ILE A 571 -9.34 10.11 -29.26
C ILE A 571 -9.55 11.16 -30.33
N SER A 572 -10.62 11.93 -30.21
CA SER A 572 -10.81 13.16 -31.00
C SER A 572 -10.39 14.34 -30.13
N LEU A 573 -9.38 15.09 -30.59
CA LEU A 573 -8.81 16.23 -29.84
C LEU A 573 -9.32 17.59 -30.33
N SER A 574 -10.22 17.63 -31.32
CA SER A 574 -10.75 18.87 -31.92
C SER A 574 -11.54 19.76 -30.96
N ARG A 575 -12.19 19.18 -29.93
CA ARG A 575 -13.05 19.89 -28.97
C ARG A 575 -12.44 20.03 -27.57
N VAL A 576 -11.12 19.90 -27.43
CA VAL A 576 -10.43 20.04 -26.13
C VAL A 576 -10.42 21.50 -25.71
N PHE A 577 -10.91 21.77 -24.49
CA PHE A 577 -11.01 23.12 -23.94
C PHE A 577 -10.19 23.32 -22.66
N GLU A 578 -9.93 22.25 -21.91
CA GLU A 578 -9.17 22.32 -20.65
C GLU A 578 -7.69 21.99 -20.80
N SER A 579 -6.85 22.67 -20.01
CA SER A 579 -5.45 22.29 -19.84
C SER A 579 -5.33 20.90 -19.21
N GLY A 580 -4.38 20.09 -19.69
CA GLY A 580 -4.19 18.70 -19.22
C GLY A 580 -5.22 17.68 -19.73
N GLN A 581 -6.33 18.08 -20.35
CA GLN A 581 -7.35 17.16 -20.86
C GLN A 581 -6.80 16.25 -21.98
N ALA A 582 -6.03 16.81 -22.92
CA ALA A 582 -5.33 16.03 -23.95
C ALA A 582 -4.35 15.02 -23.32
N TYR A 583 -3.61 15.42 -22.29
CA TYR A 583 -2.70 14.54 -21.56
C TYR A 583 -3.45 13.39 -20.87
N VAL A 584 -4.58 13.66 -20.21
CA VAL A 584 -5.38 12.61 -19.57
C VAL A 584 -5.85 11.58 -20.59
N ALA A 585 -6.38 12.04 -21.73
CA ALA A 585 -6.88 11.17 -22.79
C ALA A 585 -5.77 10.28 -23.35
N LEU A 586 -4.63 10.86 -23.77
CA LEU A 586 -3.50 10.12 -24.35
C LEU A 586 -2.86 9.14 -23.35
N SER A 587 -2.79 9.52 -22.07
CA SER A 587 -2.20 8.67 -21.02
C SER A 587 -3.06 7.47 -20.60
N ARG A 588 -4.26 7.32 -21.17
CA ARG A 588 -5.12 6.14 -20.95
C ARG A 588 -4.65 4.93 -21.73
N ALA A 589 -4.04 5.14 -22.89
CA ALA A 589 -3.51 4.07 -23.74
C ALA A 589 -2.34 3.36 -23.06
N ARG A 590 -2.27 2.04 -23.22
CA ARG A 590 -1.14 1.21 -22.76
C ARG A 590 0.03 1.19 -23.76
N SER A 591 -0.27 1.20 -25.06
CA SER A 591 0.72 1.21 -26.16
C SER A 591 0.37 2.27 -27.20
N LEU A 592 1.37 2.64 -28.01
CA LEU A 592 1.17 3.57 -29.12
C LEU A 592 0.38 2.94 -30.28
N GLU A 593 0.52 1.62 -30.48
CA GLU A 593 -0.23 0.87 -31.50
C GLU A 593 -1.75 0.85 -31.23
N GLY A 594 -2.14 0.76 -29.97
CA GLY A 594 -3.54 0.76 -29.53
C GLY A 594 -4.16 2.16 -29.43
N LEU A 595 -3.43 3.19 -29.85
CA LEU A 595 -3.88 4.58 -29.84
C LEU A 595 -4.18 5.02 -31.27
N ARG A 596 -5.35 5.65 -31.47
CA ARG A 596 -5.67 6.43 -32.67
C ARG A 596 -6.08 7.83 -32.28
N VAL A 597 -5.34 8.81 -32.76
CA VAL A 597 -5.64 10.23 -32.55
C VAL A 597 -6.20 10.80 -33.84
N LEU A 598 -7.35 11.46 -33.74
CA LEU A 598 -8.01 12.18 -34.82
C LEU A 598 -7.92 13.68 -34.58
N ASP A 599 -7.76 14.44 -35.66
CA ASP A 599 -7.77 15.91 -35.69
C ASP A 599 -6.81 16.53 -34.65
N PHE A 600 -5.54 16.11 -34.66
CA PHE A 600 -4.55 16.62 -33.73
C PHE A 600 -4.08 18.03 -34.11
N ASP A 601 -4.28 18.98 -33.20
CA ASP A 601 -3.66 20.31 -33.26
C ASP A 601 -2.64 20.45 -32.10
N PRO A 602 -1.37 20.77 -32.36
CA PRO A 602 -0.38 21.03 -31.32
C PRO A 602 -0.82 22.06 -30.27
N ASN A 603 -1.67 23.03 -30.65
CA ASN A 603 -2.13 24.10 -29.76
C ASN A 603 -3.07 23.61 -28.64
N VAL A 604 -3.63 22.39 -28.75
CA VAL A 604 -4.50 21.81 -27.72
C VAL A 604 -3.72 21.26 -26.53
N VAL A 605 -2.41 21.03 -26.69
CA VAL A 605 -1.56 20.51 -25.62
C VAL A 605 -1.07 21.68 -24.76
N ARG A 606 -1.82 21.95 -23.69
CA ARG A 606 -1.54 23.03 -22.75
C ARG A 606 -1.36 22.49 -21.34
N ALA A 607 -0.37 23.01 -20.63
CA ALA A 607 -0.18 22.81 -19.20
C ALA A 607 -0.35 24.14 -18.47
N ASN A 608 -1.00 24.10 -17.30
CA ASN A 608 -1.22 25.31 -16.52
C ASN A 608 0.12 25.81 -15.92
N PRO A 609 0.49 27.10 -16.11
CA PRO A 609 1.78 27.63 -15.68
C PRO A 609 1.96 27.59 -14.16
N TYR A 610 0.90 27.82 -13.38
CA TYR A 610 0.96 27.75 -11.92
C TYR A 610 1.31 26.34 -11.43
N VAL A 611 0.80 25.32 -12.12
CA VAL A 611 1.10 23.93 -11.82
C VAL A 611 2.55 23.60 -12.17
N LEU A 612 3.05 24.06 -13.31
CA LEU A 612 4.45 23.88 -13.70
C LEU A 612 5.40 24.52 -12.68
N GLN A 613 5.08 25.74 -12.21
CA GLN A 613 5.84 26.40 -11.16
C GLN A 613 5.82 25.61 -9.84
N PHE A 614 4.68 25.06 -9.45
CA PHE A 614 4.54 24.21 -8.25
C PHE A 614 5.44 22.96 -8.33
N TYR A 615 5.40 22.22 -9.45
CA TYR A 615 6.26 21.04 -9.63
C TYR A 615 7.75 21.40 -9.71
N ASN A 616 8.11 22.52 -10.35
CA ASN A 616 9.48 23.01 -10.37
C ASN A 616 9.99 23.36 -8.96
N HIS A 617 9.15 23.98 -8.13
CA HIS A 617 9.50 24.28 -6.75
C HIS A 617 9.70 22.99 -5.93
N LEU A 618 8.80 22.02 -6.09
CA LEU A 618 8.89 20.71 -5.42
C LEU A 618 10.14 19.93 -5.81
N GLN A 619 10.54 19.98 -7.09
CA GLN A 619 11.80 19.42 -7.57
C GLN A 619 13.01 20.15 -6.98
N LYS A 620 12.97 21.49 -6.92
CA LYS A 620 14.04 22.29 -6.29
C LYS A 620 14.16 21.99 -4.80
N GLU A 621 13.07 21.87 -4.06
CA GLU A 621 13.09 21.49 -2.63
C GLU A 621 13.62 20.07 -2.42
N ARG A 622 13.28 19.13 -3.31
CA ARG A 622 13.86 17.78 -3.30
C ARG A 622 15.37 17.81 -3.55
N LEU A 623 15.81 18.58 -4.54
CA LEU A 623 17.23 18.75 -4.84
C LEU A 623 17.97 19.45 -3.70
N LEU A 624 17.36 20.47 -3.09
CA LEU A 624 17.92 21.19 -1.95
C LEU A 624 17.99 20.31 -0.71
N SER A 625 16.98 19.48 -0.42
CA SER A 625 17.01 18.53 0.69
C SER A 625 18.03 17.40 0.46
N GLN A 626 18.18 16.91 -0.77
CA GLN A 626 19.23 15.97 -1.15
C GLN A 626 20.64 16.59 -1.10
N ALA A 627 20.79 17.83 -1.56
CA ALA A 627 22.06 18.58 -1.51
C ALA A 627 22.42 19.03 -0.08
N SER A 628 21.43 19.31 0.77
CA SER A 628 21.64 19.59 2.20
C SER A 628 22.11 18.34 2.94
N LEU A 629 21.59 17.17 2.58
CA LEU A 629 22.12 15.88 3.04
C LEU A 629 23.56 15.66 2.57
N HIS A 630 23.87 15.98 1.31
CA HIS A 630 25.22 15.84 0.76
C HIS A 630 26.22 16.80 1.44
N ARG A 631 25.83 18.05 1.70
CA ARG A 631 26.66 19.00 2.48
C ARG A 631 26.83 18.60 3.93
N TYR A 632 25.83 17.98 4.56
CA TYR A 632 25.96 17.43 5.91
C TYR A 632 26.94 16.24 5.95
N ILE A 633 26.86 15.35 4.95
CA ILE A 633 27.77 14.22 4.80
C ILE A 633 29.20 14.70 4.48
N GLU A 634 29.37 15.68 3.59
CA GLU A 634 30.67 16.27 3.26
C GLU A 634 31.25 17.11 4.41
N ALA A 635 30.41 17.72 5.25
CA ALA A 635 30.84 18.40 6.47
C ALA A 635 31.29 17.42 7.56
N GLU A 636 30.59 16.29 7.74
CA GLU A 636 31.03 15.20 8.62
C GLU A 636 32.32 14.53 8.11
N GLU A 637 32.48 14.36 6.79
CA GLU A 637 33.72 13.83 6.20
C GLU A 637 34.89 14.81 6.32
N LYS A 638 34.66 16.12 6.17
CA LYS A 638 35.70 17.15 6.39
C LYS A 638 36.06 17.35 7.86
N GLU A 639 35.13 17.18 8.79
CA GLU A 639 35.43 17.17 10.24
C GLU A 639 36.20 15.91 10.66
N ASN A 640 35.92 14.75 10.05
CA ASN A 640 36.68 13.52 10.30
C ASN A 640 38.08 13.55 9.65
N TRP A 641 38.27 14.23 8.52
CA TRP A 641 39.59 14.42 7.91
C TRP A 641 40.49 15.38 8.70
N LYS A 642 39.92 16.40 9.37
CA LYS A 642 40.70 17.32 10.23
C LYS A 642 41.00 16.78 11.64
N ARG A 643 40.47 15.61 11.99
CA ARG A 643 40.68 14.92 13.28
C ARG A 643 41.46 13.61 13.16
N SER A 644 41.93 13.28 11.95
CA SER A 644 42.99 12.29 11.71
C SER A 644 44.28 13.04 11.42
#